data_AF-A0A376EBZ8-F1
#
_entry.id   AF-A0A376EBZ8-F1
#
_cell.length_a   1.000
_cell.length_b   1.000
_cell.length_c   1.000
_cell.angle_alpha   90.00
_cell.angle_beta   90.00
_cell.angle_gamma   90.00
#
_symmetry.space_group_name_H-M   'P 1'
#
loop_
_entity.id
_entity.type
_entity.pdbx_description
1 polymer ?
#
loop_
_entity_poly.entity_id
_entity_poly.type
_entity_poly.pdbx_seq_one_letter_code
_entity_poly.pdbx_strand_id
1 'polypeptide(L)'
;MNRLYFFVLFLAHLSLSAQIINFPDPQFKAKLVSASQWNYFAQDLNGNTSVIDTNNDGEIQVSEALNISSITLNQTQIHDLTGIQNFANLKMLTVQGNIYIDEINVSNMTGLKTLSVINNAVDIINTQGCTQLENFNLTFNGGYVTNMNFLQNSSLKKLTIRDNAHLASVNISTLTGLEEIELSDNTIYPNTVTSLNLTSNVNLKKIVIDKINLNSLTLGSLNQLIHFNIKNTKLTSLNLSNAALLQYLVVDANPLLSSLNIQNTNNLESLQVLNCPLITSVALQNKPNLSSLSLGGTNITSLDFTGTPEIINMSIGGNALTALDVSPVLRLKAFNFNENGVTSINLSQNTELEGATVSGTGIKNINVKNGNPNLNFYAGSSTYSPNLAYICCDTDKVQQFSNMLISQGQNHVEVNSYCSFAPGGTTYTIQGNTKYDSNNNGCDTNDVNKAFQQFNITDGTNSGSYIADASGNYSISVPEGIHMITPVVENPAYFTISPASITADFPAQVSPLTNNFCVSANGTHHDLEVVIIPINNARPGFTSLYKIVYKNKGTTAQSGTLVLNYDDALTDYLSSTTVPTSLSTGVLNWSFTNLLPFEKKEITVSLKLNTPTQIPALNGGEILHYTTQITGATDETPADNHFVLHQTVVNSFDPNDKTCLEGTSIAQVQVGDYVHYLIRFENKGTANAQNIVVKDEIDLSKFDIASVVPLSGSHGYTTRISNSNVIEFIF
;
A
#
# COMPACT_ATOMS: atom_id res chain seq x y z
N MET A 1 -56.97 50.30 -70.83
CA MET A 1 -56.18 49.97 -69.62
C MET A 1 -56.89 49.02 -68.65
N ASN A 2 -58.23 48.94 -68.56
CA ASN A 2 -58.91 48.14 -67.53
C ASN A 2 -58.92 46.60 -67.73
N ARG A 3 -58.65 46.08 -68.93
CA ARG A 3 -58.55 44.62 -69.16
C ARG A 3 -57.17 44.02 -68.81
N LEU A 4 -56.13 44.85 -68.71
CA LEU A 4 -54.78 44.39 -68.35
C LEU A 4 -54.65 44.13 -66.85
N TYR A 5 -55.29 44.95 -66.01
CA TYR A 5 -55.28 44.76 -64.55
C TYR A 5 -56.02 43.49 -64.10
N PHE A 6 -57.12 43.14 -64.75
CA PHE A 6 -57.86 41.91 -64.43
C PHE A 6 -57.07 40.65 -64.82
N PHE A 7 -56.32 40.70 -65.91
CA PHE A 7 -55.45 39.59 -66.34
C PHE A 7 -54.20 39.47 -65.46
N VAL A 8 -53.64 40.58 -64.97
CA VAL A 8 -52.54 40.60 -63.99
C VAL A 8 -53.01 40.14 -62.60
N LEU A 9 -54.22 40.49 -62.16
CA LEU A 9 -54.83 39.97 -60.92
C LEU A 9 -55.18 38.47 -61.01
N PHE A 10 -55.62 37.99 -62.18
CA PHE A 10 -55.90 36.58 -62.42
C PHE A 10 -54.61 35.74 -62.52
N LEU A 11 -53.54 36.28 -63.12
CA LEU A 11 -52.20 35.68 -63.10
C LEU A 11 -51.57 35.71 -61.70
N ALA A 12 -51.84 36.74 -60.89
CA ALA A 12 -51.40 36.81 -59.49
C ALA A 12 -52.15 35.81 -58.58
N HIS A 13 -53.37 35.39 -58.94
CA HIS A 13 -54.10 34.32 -58.26
C HIS A 13 -53.63 32.91 -58.66
N LEU A 14 -53.08 32.74 -59.87
CA LEU A 14 -52.48 31.47 -60.31
C LEU A 14 -51.08 31.22 -59.71
N SER A 15 -50.45 32.24 -59.11
CA SER A 15 -49.14 32.14 -58.45
C SER A 15 -49.20 31.97 -56.93
N LEU A 16 -50.39 31.78 -56.34
CA LEU A 16 -50.58 31.68 -54.88
C LEU A 16 -51.03 30.29 -54.40
N SER A 17 -51.03 29.27 -55.25
CA SER A 17 -51.14 27.89 -54.77
C SER A 17 -49.87 27.57 -53.97
N ALA A 18 -50.01 27.44 -52.65
CA ALA A 18 -48.92 26.94 -51.81
C ALA A 18 -48.41 25.63 -52.40
N GLN A 19 -47.10 25.53 -52.62
CA GLN A 19 -46.51 24.37 -53.26
C GLN A 19 -46.65 23.17 -52.32
N ILE A 20 -47.58 22.27 -52.64
CA ILE A 20 -47.77 21.01 -51.92
C ILE A 20 -46.55 20.11 -52.15
N ILE A 21 -46.02 19.56 -51.07
CA ILE A 21 -44.90 18.61 -51.13
C ILE A 21 -45.46 17.22 -51.46
N ASN A 22 -44.85 16.54 -52.43
CA ASN A 22 -45.23 15.16 -52.76
C ASN A 22 -44.50 14.17 -51.84
N PHE A 23 -45.27 13.33 -51.15
CA PHE A 23 -44.78 12.22 -50.31
C PHE A 23 -45.31 10.89 -50.88
N PRO A 24 -44.50 10.13 -51.62
CA PRO A 24 -44.92 8.85 -52.22
C PRO A 24 -45.32 7.80 -51.18
N ASP A 25 -44.68 7.81 -50.01
CA ASP A 25 -44.98 6.90 -48.90
C ASP A 25 -46.20 7.40 -48.10
N PRO A 26 -47.32 6.65 -48.09
CA PRO A 26 -48.51 7.05 -47.38
C PRO A 26 -48.35 7.01 -45.85
N GLN A 27 -47.48 6.15 -45.30
CA GLN A 27 -47.19 6.09 -43.87
C GLN A 27 -46.36 7.30 -43.45
N PHE A 28 -45.41 7.73 -44.28
CA PHE A 28 -44.65 8.95 -44.01
C PHE A 28 -45.55 10.18 -44.02
N LYS A 29 -46.38 10.34 -45.06
CA LYS A 29 -47.36 11.44 -45.13
C LYS A 29 -48.32 11.42 -43.94
N ALA A 30 -48.94 10.27 -43.66
CA ALA A 30 -49.88 10.13 -42.54
C ALA A 30 -49.20 10.47 -41.20
N LYS A 31 -47.93 10.09 -41.03
CA LYS A 31 -47.17 10.46 -39.85
C LYS A 31 -47.02 11.98 -39.75
N LEU A 32 -46.58 12.66 -40.81
CA LEU A 32 -46.40 14.12 -40.81
C LEU A 32 -47.72 14.87 -40.54
N VAL A 33 -48.82 14.48 -41.18
CA VAL A 33 -50.15 15.08 -40.97
C VAL A 33 -50.66 14.82 -39.55
N SER A 34 -50.28 13.70 -38.93
CA SER A 34 -50.65 13.43 -37.53
C SER A 34 -49.97 14.33 -36.50
N ALA A 35 -49.00 15.16 -36.90
CA ALA A 35 -48.29 16.07 -35.99
C ALA A 35 -49.26 16.96 -35.23
N SER A 36 -49.12 16.98 -33.90
CA SER A 36 -49.95 17.76 -33.00
C SER A 36 -49.13 18.21 -31.81
N GLN A 37 -49.61 19.23 -31.11
CA GLN A 37 -49.01 19.71 -29.86
C GLN A 37 -48.88 18.62 -28.77
N TRP A 38 -49.52 17.46 -28.93
CA TRP A 38 -49.52 16.35 -27.97
C TRP A 38 -48.54 15.23 -28.32
N ASN A 39 -48.07 15.16 -29.57
CA ASN A 39 -47.13 14.12 -29.99
C ASN A 39 -45.76 14.74 -30.28
N TYR A 40 -44.82 14.52 -29.36
CA TYR A 40 -43.48 15.12 -29.29
C TYR A 40 -42.53 14.81 -30.46
N PHE A 41 -43.05 14.33 -31.59
CA PHE A 41 -42.25 13.87 -32.71
C PHE A 41 -41.91 14.97 -33.72
N ALA A 42 -42.57 16.13 -33.66
CA ALA A 42 -42.26 17.30 -34.49
C ALA A 42 -42.17 18.57 -33.62
N GLN A 43 -41.17 19.43 -33.87
CA GLN A 43 -41.00 20.70 -33.15
C GLN A 43 -40.83 21.88 -34.09
N ASP A 44 -41.36 23.04 -33.68
CA ASP A 44 -41.20 24.32 -34.38
C ASP A 44 -39.78 24.90 -34.27
N LEU A 45 -39.54 26.09 -34.84
CA LEU A 45 -38.25 26.78 -34.77
C LEU A 45 -37.82 27.21 -33.36
N ASN A 46 -38.75 27.28 -32.41
CA ASN A 46 -38.52 27.60 -31.01
C ASN A 46 -38.31 26.36 -30.13
N GLY A 47 -38.43 25.15 -30.70
CA GLY A 47 -38.30 23.87 -30.00
C GLY A 47 -39.59 23.39 -29.30
N ASN A 48 -40.72 24.05 -29.53
CA ASN A 48 -42.01 23.60 -28.99
C ASN A 48 -42.59 22.51 -29.88
N THR A 49 -43.27 21.53 -29.29
CA THR A 49 -44.05 20.54 -30.07
C THR A 49 -45.09 21.25 -30.93
N SER A 50 -45.11 20.96 -32.24
CA SER A 50 -45.95 21.70 -33.19
C SER A 50 -46.71 20.77 -34.14
N VAL A 51 -47.87 21.26 -34.60
CA VAL A 51 -48.52 20.77 -35.82
C VAL A 51 -47.64 21.07 -37.04
N ILE A 52 -47.67 20.20 -38.05
CA ILE A 52 -47.03 20.44 -39.36
C ILE A 52 -48.10 20.89 -40.36
N ASP A 53 -49.21 20.15 -40.49
CA ASP A 53 -50.39 20.56 -41.26
C ASP A 53 -51.14 21.66 -40.48
N THR A 54 -50.80 22.91 -40.76
CA THR A 54 -51.30 24.10 -40.04
C THR A 54 -52.65 24.58 -40.55
N ASN A 55 -53.00 24.29 -41.80
CA ASN A 55 -54.29 24.64 -42.38
C ASN A 55 -55.31 23.48 -42.33
N ASN A 56 -54.87 22.29 -41.88
CA ASN A 56 -55.67 21.09 -41.68
C ASN A 56 -56.40 20.64 -42.96
N ASP A 57 -55.72 20.76 -44.10
CA ASP A 57 -56.23 20.32 -45.41
C ASP A 57 -55.78 18.90 -45.80
N GLY A 58 -54.95 18.26 -44.96
CA GLY A 58 -54.43 16.90 -45.17
C GLY A 58 -53.23 16.83 -46.11
N GLU A 59 -52.73 17.97 -46.58
CA GLU A 59 -51.50 18.11 -47.36
C GLU A 59 -50.45 18.87 -46.55
N ILE A 60 -49.16 18.68 -46.85
CA ILE A 60 -48.10 19.53 -46.27
C ILE A 60 -47.55 20.43 -47.37
N GLN A 61 -47.59 21.74 -47.14
CA GLN A 61 -47.03 22.71 -48.07
C GLN A 61 -45.60 23.13 -47.67
N VAL A 62 -44.83 23.61 -48.65
CA VAL A 62 -43.45 24.08 -48.40
C VAL A 62 -43.41 25.15 -47.30
N SER A 63 -44.38 26.06 -47.25
CA SER A 63 -44.48 27.09 -46.20
C SER A 63 -44.64 26.52 -44.80
N GLU A 64 -45.29 25.36 -44.66
CA GLU A 64 -45.50 24.69 -43.39
C GLU A 64 -44.23 23.96 -42.94
N ALA A 65 -43.61 23.23 -43.87
CA ALA A 65 -42.34 22.55 -43.64
C ALA A 65 -41.22 23.51 -43.19
N LEU A 66 -41.23 24.76 -43.65
CA LEU A 66 -40.28 25.80 -43.22
C LEU A 66 -40.38 26.16 -41.73
N ASN A 67 -41.48 25.86 -41.04
CA ASN A 67 -41.66 26.20 -39.64
C ASN A 67 -41.14 25.12 -38.68
N ILE A 68 -40.65 23.99 -39.19
CA ILE A 68 -40.27 22.82 -38.40
C ILE A 68 -38.74 22.72 -38.27
N SER A 69 -38.26 22.48 -37.05
CA SER A 69 -36.82 22.35 -36.75
C SER A 69 -36.38 20.97 -36.30
N SER A 70 -37.30 20.10 -35.86
CA SER A 70 -36.98 18.74 -35.42
C SER A 70 -38.07 17.76 -35.81
N ILE A 71 -37.67 16.58 -36.30
CA ILE A 71 -38.56 15.46 -36.62
C ILE A 71 -37.96 14.16 -36.06
N THR A 72 -38.79 13.35 -35.39
CA THR A 72 -38.45 12.00 -34.92
C THR A 72 -39.46 10.99 -35.46
N LEU A 73 -39.00 10.01 -36.22
CA LEU A 73 -39.82 8.97 -36.85
C LEU A 73 -39.50 7.62 -36.20
N ASN A 74 -40.28 7.23 -35.20
CA ASN A 74 -40.05 6.01 -34.43
C ASN A 74 -41.12 4.93 -34.71
N GLN A 75 -40.69 3.76 -35.21
CA GLN A 75 -41.54 2.58 -35.45
C GLN A 75 -42.77 2.86 -36.32
N THR A 76 -42.58 3.70 -37.34
CA THR A 76 -43.66 4.23 -38.19
C THR A 76 -43.94 3.38 -39.44
N GLN A 77 -43.23 2.27 -39.63
CA GLN A 77 -43.32 1.41 -40.83
C GLN A 77 -43.09 2.17 -42.15
N ILE A 78 -42.27 3.23 -42.11
CA ILE A 78 -41.91 4.03 -43.28
C ILE A 78 -40.96 3.24 -44.17
N HIS A 79 -41.16 3.34 -45.48
CA HIS A 79 -40.35 2.76 -46.55
C HIS A 79 -39.57 3.85 -47.31
N ASP A 80 -40.16 5.03 -47.51
CA ASP A 80 -39.56 6.12 -48.31
C ASP A 80 -39.74 7.49 -47.64
N LEU A 81 -38.64 8.25 -47.53
CA LEU A 81 -38.60 9.61 -46.95
C LEU A 81 -38.61 10.73 -48.01
N THR A 82 -38.87 10.41 -49.28
CA THR A 82 -38.98 11.40 -50.36
C THR A 82 -39.93 12.52 -49.94
N GLY A 83 -39.44 13.76 -50.06
CA GLY A 83 -40.14 14.97 -49.61
C GLY A 83 -39.50 15.62 -48.38
N ILE A 84 -38.74 14.87 -47.56
CA ILE A 84 -38.08 15.40 -46.35
C ILE A 84 -37.13 16.57 -46.63
N GLN A 85 -36.54 16.65 -47.83
CA GLN A 85 -35.62 17.71 -48.20
C GLN A 85 -36.29 19.10 -48.30
N ASN A 86 -37.63 19.16 -48.33
CA ASN A 86 -38.37 20.43 -48.32
C ASN A 86 -38.43 21.10 -46.94
N PHE A 87 -38.05 20.39 -45.87
CA PHE A 87 -37.95 20.93 -44.52
C PHE A 87 -36.64 21.70 -44.34
N ALA A 88 -36.49 22.84 -45.04
CA ALA A 88 -35.22 23.55 -45.16
C ALA A 88 -34.62 24.05 -43.82
N ASN A 89 -35.46 24.26 -42.80
CA ASN A 89 -35.06 24.70 -41.45
C ASN A 89 -34.89 23.54 -40.46
N LEU A 90 -35.00 22.29 -40.91
CA LEU A 90 -34.82 21.12 -40.06
C LEU A 90 -33.39 21.03 -39.56
N LYS A 91 -33.22 21.04 -38.24
CA LYS A 91 -31.95 20.94 -37.53
C LYS A 91 -31.70 19.53 -37.00
N MET A 92 -32.76 18.77 -36.70
CA MET A 92 -32.65 17.42 -36.16
C MET A 92 -33.59 16.46 -36.89
N LEU A 93 -33.05 15.33 -37.34
CA LEU A 93 -33.81 14.21 -37.86
C LEU A 93 -33.38 12.93 -37.16
N THR A 94 -34.35 12.23 -36.56
CA THR A 94 -34.17 10.87 -36.04
C THR A 94 -35.08 9.92 -36.79
N VAL A 95 -34.51 8.87 -37.37
CA VAL A 95 -35.24 7.78 -38.03
C VAL A 95 -34.93 6.51 -37.26
N GLN A 96 -35.93 5.95 -36.58
CA GLN A 96 -35.75 4.81 -35.70
C GLN A 96 -36.77 3.71 -35.95
N GLY A 97 -36.32 2.45 -36.00
CA GLY A 97 -37.21 1.29 -35.97
C GLY A 97 -38.06 1.13 -37.24
N ASN A 98 -37.67 1.76 -38.36
CA ASN A 98 -38.33 1.61 -39.65
C ASN A 98 -37.59 0.52 -40.43
N ILE A 99 -37.95 -0.74 -40.21
CA ILE A 99 -37.22 -1.89 -40.77
C ILE A 99 -37.39 -2.08 -42.29
N TYR A 100 -38.18 -1.22 -42.95
CA TYR A 100 -38.42 -1.29 -44.40
C TYR A 100 -37.80 -0.12 -45.17
N ILE A 101 -37.20 0.85 -44.48
CA ILE A 101 -36.50 1.95 -45.14
C ILE A 101 -35.10 1.48 -45.54
N ASP A 102 -34.82 1.50 -46.85
CA ASP A 102 -33.55 1.12 -47.46
C ASP A 102 -32.72 2.34 -47.91
N GLU A 103 -33.34 3.50 -48.10
CA GLU A 103 -32.67 4.76 -48.43
C GLU A 103 -33.00 5.89 -47.46
N ILE A 104 -31.97 6.57 -46.95
CA ILE A 104 -32.09 7.87 -46.27
C ILE A 104 -31.35 8.93 -47.07
N ASN A 105 -32.11 9.76 -47.78
CA ASN A 105 -31.57 10.86 -48.57
C ASN A 105 -31.92 12.21 -47.95
N VAL A 106 -30.95 12.81 -47.26
CA VAL A 106 -31.07 14.15 -46.65
C VAL A 106 -30.23 15.20 -47.39
N SER A 107 -29.89 14.93 -48.65
CA SER A 107 -28.99 15.80 -49.40
C SER A 107 -29.50 17.25 -49.47
N ASN A 108 -28.57 18.19 -49.42
CA ASN A 108 -28.79 19.65 -49.43
C ASN A 108 -29.63 20.22 -48.29
N MET A 109 -29.89 19.44 -47.22
CA MET A 109 -30.48 19.96 -45.99
C MET A 109 -29.43 20.76 -45.18
N THR A 110 -29.11 21.96 -45.66
CA THR A 110 -28.01 22.81 -45.15
C THR A 110 -28.17 23.26 -43.70
N GLY A 111 -29.39 23.21 -43.14
CA GLY A 111 -29.67 23.49 -41.73
C GLY A 111 -29.53 22.28 -40.79
N LEU A 112 -29.39 21.07 -41.32
CA LEU A 112 -29.38 19.84 -40.53
C LEU A 112 -28.10 19.74 -39.70
N LYS A 113 -28.27 19.66 -38.38
CA LYS A 113 -27.19 19.54 -37.38
C LYS A 113 -27.03 18.16 -36.80
N THR A 114 -28.14 17.43 -36.66
CA THR A 114 -28.16 16.09 -36.08
C THR A 114 -28.93 15.14 -36.97
N LEU A 115 -28.30 14.04 -37.35
CA LEU A 115 -28.95 12.93 -38.05
C LEU A 115 -28.70 11.62 -37.27
N SER A 116 -29.77 10.99 -36.82
CA SER A 116 -29.73 9.70 -36.16
C SER A 116 -30.50 8.65 -36.96
N VAL A 117 -29.82 7.57 -37.33
CA VAL A 117 -30.33 6.45 -38.12
C VAL A 117 -30.16 5.19 -37.28
N ILE A 118 -31.24 4.75 -36.64
CA ILE A 118 -31.21 3.73 -35.58
C ILE A 118 -32.16 2.58 -35.91
N ASN A 119 -31.69 1.33 -35.87
CA ASN A 119 -32.58 0.17 -36.01
C ASN A 119 -33.46 0.22 -37.29
N ASN A 120 -32.86 0.50 -38.43
CA ASN A 120 -33.52 0.49 -39.74
C ASN A 120 -32.87 -0.57 -40.66
N ALA A 121 -33.31 -0.67 -41.92
CA ALA A 121 -32.74 -1.59 -42.91
C ALA A 121 -32.02 -0.83 -44.05
N VAL A 122 -31.33 0.25 -43.71
CA VAL A 122 -30.79 1.20 -44.69
C VAL A 122 -29.57 0.62 -45.42
N ASP A 123 -29.62 0.67 -46.75
CA ASP A 123 -28.54 0.35 -47.69
C ASP A 123 -27.82 1.61 -48.18
N ILE A 124 -28.57 2.72 -48.34
CA ILE A 124 -28.07 3.96 -48.93
C ILE A 124 -28.33 5.13 -47.97
N ILE A 125 -27.28 5.90 -47.66
CA ILE A 125 -27.38 7.16 -46.94
C ILE A 125 -26.72 8.25 -47.77
N ASN A 126 -27.45 9.34 -48.03
CA ASN A 126 -26.92 10.52 -48.73
C ASN A 126 -26.98 11.75 -47.84
N THR A 127 -25.81 12.26 -47.46
CA THR A 127 -25.62 13.47 -46.63
C THR A 127 -24.95 14.62 -47.39
N GLN A 128 -24.86 14.52 -48.72
CA GLN A 128 -24.20 15.52 -49.55
C GLN A 128 -24.86 16.90 -49.36
N GLY A 129 -24.06 17.94 -49.10
CA GLY A 129 -24.58 19.31 -48.94
C GLY A 129 -25.14 19.64 -47.55
N CYS A 130 -25.14 18.70 -46.58
CA CYS A 130 -25.45 19.00 -45.18
C CYS A 130 -24.26 19.71 -44.51
N THR A 131 -24.07 21.00 -44.79
CA THR A 131 -22.88 21.78 -44.38
C THR A 131 -22.81 22.13 -42.89
N GLN A 132 -23.90 21.92 -42.13
CA GLN A 132 -23.97 22.16 -40.69
C GLN A 132 -24.11 20.88 -39.87
N LEU A 133 -23.92 19.69 -40.47
CA LEU A 133 -24.08 18.43 -39.74
C LEU A 133 -22.97 18.29 -38.69
N GLU A 134 -23.34 18.37 -37.41
CA GLU A 134 -22.42 18.32 -36.27
C GLU A 134 -22.42 16.95 -35.59
N ASN A 135 -23.54 16.20 -35.65
CA ASN A 135 -23.71 14.90 -35.01
C ASN A 135 -24.36 13.88 -35.96
N PHE A 136 -23.69 12.74 -36.15
CA PHE A 136 -24.18 11.62 -36.94
C PHE A 136 -24.14 10.32 -36.14
N ASN A 137 -25.28 9.64 -36.06
CA ASN A 137 -25.42 8.36 -35.36
C ASN A 137 -25.97 7.29 -36.31
N LEU A 138 -25.19 6.23 -36.50
CA LEU A 138 -25.56 5.03 -37.25
C LEU A 138 -25.52 3.83 -36.30
N THR A 139 -26.69 3.41 -35.80
CA THR A 139 -26.79 2.34 -34.79
C THR A 139 -27.72 1.23 -35.24
N PHE A 140 -27.28 -0.03 -35.13
CA PHE A 140 -28.11 -1.22 -35.30
C PHE A 140 -28.83 -1.27 -36.67
N ASN A 141 -28.20 -0.81 -37.76
CA ASN A 141 -28.84 -0.91 -39.07
C ASN A 141 -28.58 -2.28 -39.68
N GLY A 142 -29.67 -2.95 -40.04
CA GLY A 142 -29.69 -4.28 -40.64
C GLY A 142 -29.50 -4.29 -42.16
N GLY A 143 -29.40 -3.12 -42.81
CA GLY A 143 -29.10 -3.00 -44.24
C GLY A 143 -27.61 -3.09 -44.55
N TYR A 144 -27.26 -2.94 -45.82
CA TYR A 144 -25.97 -3.23 -46.43
C TYR A 144 -25.04 -2.01 -46.57
N VAL A 145 -25.05 -1.08 -45.61
CA VAL A 145 -24.04 -0.01 -45.55
C VAL A 145 -22.66 -0.63 -45.27
N THR A 146 -21.88 -0.84 -46.32
CA THR A 146 -20.56 -1.50 -46.26
C THR A 146 -19.41 -0.56 -45.89
N ASN A 147 -19.57 0.75 -46.07
CA ASN A 147 -18.56 1.74 -45.77
C ASN A 147 -19.16 3.12 -45.47
N MET A 148 -18.33 4.02 -44.92
CA MET A 148 -18.71 5.37 -44.52
C MET A 148 -18.38 6.46 -45.55
N ASN A 149 -18.06 6.10 -46.81
CA ASN A 149 -17.58 7.08 -47.80
C ASN A 149 -18.62 8.17 -48.15
N PHE A 150 -19.90 7.92 -47.90
CA PHE A 150 -20.97 8.90 -48.07
C PHE A 150 -20.88 10.08 -47.08
N LEU A 151 -20.18 9.90 -45.94
CA LEU A 151 -20.10 10.87 -44.86
C LEU A 151 -18.87 11.78 -45.07
N GLN A 152 -19.08 12.92 -45.72
CA GLN A 152 -18.02 13.88 -46.09
C GLN A 152 -18.20 15.26 -45.45
N ASN A 153 -19.01 15.36 -44.40
CA ASN A 153 -19.38 16.63 -43.76
C ASN A 153 -18.27 17.09 -42.79
N SER A 154 -17.46 18.06 -43.21
CA SER A 154 -16.33 18.58 -42.40
C SER A 154 -16.75 19.30 -41.11
N SER A 155 -18.03 19.65 -40.97
CA SER A 155 -18.63 20.22 -39.76
C SER A 155 -18.85 19.20 -38.64
N LEU A 156 -18.67 17.90 -38.91
CA LEU A 156 -19.00 16.84 -37.97
C LEU A 156 -18.07 16.88 -36.76
N LYS A 157 -18.67 16.98 -35.56
CA LYS A 157 -17.97 16.96 -34.27
C LYS A 157 -18.13 15.61 -33.57
N LYS A 158 -19.26 14.92 -33.77
CA LYS A 158 -19.56 13.64 -33.13
C LYS A 158 -20.00 12.59 -34.15
N LEU A 159 -19.36 11.43 -34.07
CA LEU A 159 -19.68 10.26 -34.87
C LEU A 159 -19.89 9.05 -33.98
N THR A 160 -21.08 8.45 -34.06
CA THR A 160 -21.41 7.20 -33.38
C THR A 160 -21.74 6.13 -34.41
N ILE A 161 -21.01 5.02 -34.37
CA ILE A 161 -21.23 3.84 -35.20
C ILE A 161 -21.32 2.64 -34.26
N ARG A 162 -22.51 2.05 -34.14
CA ARG A 162 -22.73 0.88 -33.29
C ARG A 162 -23.46 -0.22 -34.04
N ASP A 163 -23.02 -1.46 -33.89
CA ASP A 163 -23.82 -2.64 -34.21
C ASP A 163 -24.34 -2.71 -35.66
N ASN A 164 -23.53 -2.28 -36.63
CA ASN A 164 -23.86 -2.36 -38.07
C ASN A 164 -23.15 -3.56 -38.72
N ALA A 165 -23.86 -4.68 -38.85
CA ALA A 165 -23.28 -6.00 -39.18
C ALA A 165 -22.55 -6.07 -40.53
N HIS A 166 -22.97 -5.26 -41.53
CA HIS A 166 -22.42 -5.29 -42.88
C HIS A 166 -21.25 -4.32 -43.12
N LEU A 167 -20.90 -3.51 -42.11
CA LEU A 167 -19.83 -2.51 -42.24
C LEU A 167 -18.47 -3.20 -42.39
N ALA A 168 -17.75 -2.91 -43.47
CA ALA A 168 -16.44 -3.50 -43.78
C ALA A 168 -15.29 -2.50 -43.66
N SER A 169 -15.56 -1.19 -43.80
CA SER A 169 -14.55 -0.14 -43.63
C SER A 169 -15.11 1.16 -43.06
N VAL A 170 -14.28 1.89 -42.33
CA VAL A 170 -14.59 3.22 -41.78
C VAL A 170 -13.52 4.19 -42.24
N ASN A 171 -13.76 4.87 -43.36
CA ASN A 171 -12.92 5.96 -43.83
C ASN A 171 -13.53 7.30 -43.40
N ILE A 172 -12.85 7.98 -42.48
CA ILE A 172 -13.28 9.26 -41.91
C ILE A 172 -12.15 10.31 -41.97
N SER A 173 -11.22 10.11 -42.90
CA SER A 173 -10.04 10.98 -43.07
C SER A 173 -10.38 12.43 -43.41
N THR A 174 -11.58 12.68 -43.95
CA THR A 174 -12.09 14.02 -44.29
C THR A 174 -12.82 14.70 -43.14
N LEU A 175 -13.15 13.98 -42.06
CA LEU A 175 -13.85 14.51 -40.88
C LEU A 175 -12.85 15.14 -39.90
N THR A 176 -12.11 16.15 -40.36
CA THR A 176 -11.00 16.77 -39.60
C THR A 176 -11.47 17.58 -38.38
N GLY A 177 -12.75 17.96 -38.33
CA GLY A 177 -13.38 18.65 -37.20
C GLY A 177 -13.86 17.73 -36.08
N LEU A 178 -13.67 16.41 -36.21
CA LEU A 178 -14.23 15.43 -35.26
C LEU A 178 -13.61 15.55 -33.87
N GLU A 179 -14.47 15.69 -32.86
CA GLU A 179 -14.11 15.80 -31.44
C GLU A 179 -14.42 14.51 -30.65
N GLU A 180 -15.45 13.77 -31.07
CA GLU A 180 -15.85 12.50 -30.45
C GLU A 180 -16.08 11.41 -31.50
N ILE A 181 -15.51 10.24 -31.24
CA ILE A 181 -15.82 9.04 -32.01
C ILE A 181 -16.18 7.88 -31.08
N GLU A 182 -17.23 7.18 -31.45
CA GLU A 182 -17.60 5.91 -30.86
C GLU A 182 -17.79 4.85 -31.95
N LEU A 183 -17.05 3.76 -31.80
CA LEU A 183 -17.12 2.60 -32.69
C LEU A 183 -17.28 1.34 -31.83
N SER A 184 -18.50 0.79 -31.78
CA SER A 184 -18.78 -0.42 -31.00
C SER A 184 -19.48 -1.51 -31.82
N ASP A 185 -19.27 -2.76 -31.41
CA ASP A 185 -19.97 -3.92 -31.95
C ASP A 185 -20.16 -4.99 -30.87
N ASN A 186 -21.37 -5.05 -30.33
CA ASN A 186 -21.80 -5.98 -29.29
C ASN A 186 -22.78 -7.03 -29.83
N THR A 187 -22.87 -7.18 -31.15
CA THR A 187 -23.81 -8.10 -31.77
C THR A 187 -23.24 -9.52 -31.92
N ILE A 188 -24.14 -10.50 -32.06
CA ILE A 188 -23.79 -11.89 -32.37
C ILE A 188 -23.12 -12.01 -33.77
N TYR A 189 -23.32 -11.02 -34.64
CA TYR A 189 -22.77 -10.95 -36.00
C TYR A 189 -21.86 -9.72 -36.14
N PRO A 190 -20.68 -9.73 -35.51
CA PRO A 190 -19.79 -8.59 -35.56
C PRO A 190 -19.36 -8.30 -37.00
N ASN A 191 -19.31 -7.03 -37.33
CA ASN A 191 -18.92 -6.54 -38.63
C ASN A 191 -17.43 -6.81 -38.93
N THR A 192 -17.04 -6.57 -40.19
CA THR A 192 -15.74 -6.99 -40.73
C THR A 192 -14.68 -5.90 -40.71
N VAL A 193 -14.93 -4.75 -40.08
CA VAL A 193 -13.94 -3.67 -39.95
C VAL A 193 -12.79 -4.15 -39.04
N THR A 194 -11.60 -4.26 -39.64
CA THR A 194 -10.38 -4.73 -38.98
C THR A 194 -9.37 -3.63 -38.69
N SER A 195 -9.49 -2.47 -39.34
CA SER A 195 -8.60 -1.33 -39.16
C SER A 195 -9.35 -0.01 -39.02
N LEU A 196 -8.76 0.92 -38.27
CA LEU A 196 -9.22 2.29 -38.12
C LEU A 196 -8.03 3.25 -38.18
N ASN A 197 -8.10 4.24 -39.06
CA ASN A 197 -7.09 5.28 -39.19
C ASN A 197 -7.65 6.62 -38.73
N LEU A 198 -7.09 7.16 -37.64
CA LEU A 198 -7.46 8.43 -37.01
C LEU A 198 -6.38 9.51 -37.19
N THR A 199 -5.46 9.35 -38.15
CA THR A 199 -4.33 10.29 -38.34
C THR A 199 -4.77 11.72 -38.65
N SER A 200 -5.87 11.90 -39.39
CA SER A 200 -6.41 13.22 -39.75
C SER A 200 -7.30 13.85 -38.67
N ASN A 201 -7.73 13.08 -37.65
CA ASN A 201 -8.75 13.50 -36.69
C ASN A 201 -8.09 14.11 -35.42
N VAL A 202 -7.27 15.15 -35.62
CA VAL A 202 -6.39 15.73 -34.57
C VAL A 202 -7.12 16.50 -33.46
N ASN A 203 -8.42 16.77 -33.62
CA ASN A 203 -9.27 17.47 -32.64
C ASN A 203 -10.02 16.52 -31.69
N LEU A 204 -9.75 15.21 -31.77
CA LEU A 204 -10.42 14.22 -30.93
C LEU A 204 -10.13 14.46 -29.44
N LYS A 205 -11.21 14.63 -28.67
CA LYS A 205 -11.25 14.73 -27.21
C LYS A 205 -11.69 13.43 -26.56
N LYS A 206 -12.49 12.63 -27.26
CA LYS A 206 -13.01 11.35 -26.77
C LYS A 206 -12.97 10.28 -27.85
N ILE A 207 -12.36 9.14 -27.52
CA ILE A 207 -12.34 7.94 -28.36
C ILE A 207 -12.91 6.79 -27.53
N VAL A 208 -13.96 6.15 -28.05
CA VAL A 208 -14.53 4.93 -27.48
C VAL A 208 -14.55 3.85 -28.56
N ILE A 209 -13.85 2.76 -28.31
CA ILE A 209 -13.77 1.60 -29.20
C ILE A 209 -14.13 0.36 -28.39
N ASP A 210 -15.13 -0.38 -28.83
CA ASP A 210 -15.50 -1.67 -28.26
C ASP A 210 -15.74 -2.65 -29.40
N LYS A 211 -14.66 -3.28 -29.90
CA LYS A 211 -14.69 -3.87 -31.25
C LYS A 211 -13.84 -5.12 -31.44
N ILE A 212 -14.56 -6.24 -31.45
CA ILE A 212 -14.06 -7.63 -31.48
C ILE A 212 -13.02 -7.91 -32.57
N ASN A 213 -13.12 -7.27 -33.73
CA ASN A 213 -12.28 -7.59 -34.90
C ASN A 213 -11.17 -6.57 -35.19
N LEU A 214 -11.03 -5.50 -34.41
CA LEU A 214 -10.04 -4.46 -34.68
C LEU A 214 -8.62 -4.96 -34.37
N ASN A 215 -7.77 -5.11 -35.39
CA ASN A 215 -6.37 -5.52 -35.24
C ASN A 215 -5.36 -4.42 -35.61
N SER A 216 -5.82 -3.30 -36.18
CA SER A 216 -4.99 -2.13 -36.48
C SER A 216 -5.69 -0.83 -36.11
N LEU A 217 -5.01 0.01 -35.32
CA LEU A 217 -5.45 1.35 -34.96
C LEU A 217 -4.28 2.30 -35.19
N THR A 218 -4.43 3.23 -36.13
CA THR A 218 -3.43 4.27 -36.38
C THR A 218 -3.91 5.59 -35.78
N LEU A 219 -3.12 6.15 -34.87
CA LEU A 219 -3.43 7.41 -34.18
C LEU A 219 -2.57 8.54 -34.72
N GLY A 220 -3.16 9.73 -34.87
CA GLY A 220 -2.44 10.97 -35.19
C GLY A 220 -1.92 11.67 -33.94
N SER A 221 -1.82 13.00 -34.00
CA SER A 221 -1.61 13.82 -32.80
C SER A 221 -2.84 13.76 -31.89
N LEU A 222 -2.63 13.50 -30.59
CA LEU A 222 -3.68 13.32 -29.57
C LEU A 222 -3.68 14.48 -28.56
N ASN A 223 -3.29 15.68 -29.00
CA ASN A 223 -3.03 16.82 -28.11
C ASN A 223 -4.27 17.33 -27.36
N GLN A 224 -5.48 16.97 -27.79
CA GLN A 224 -6.74 17.34 -27.14
C GLN A 224 -7.46 16.16 -26.47
N LEU A 225 -6.88 14.95 -26.52
CA LEU A 225 -7.54 13.74 -26.05
C LEU A 225 -7.63 13.73 -24.52
N ILE A 226 -8.85 13.66 -23.99
CA ILE A 226 -9.16 13.65 -22.55
C ILE A 226 -9.61 12.26 -22.10
N HIS A 227 -10.37 11.55 -22.95
CA HIS A 227 -10.95 10.25 -22.63
C HIS A 227 -10.64 9.22 -23.72
N PHE A 228 -10.04 8.09 -23.33
CA PHE A 228 -9.78 6.97 -24.22
C PHE A 228 -10.27 5.66 -23.59
N ASN A 229 -11.20 5.00 -24.28
CA ASN A 229 -11.71 3.69 -23.88
C ASN A 229 -11.54 2.72 -25.04
N ILE A 230 -10.85 1.61 -24.80
CA ILE A 230 -10.67 0.55 -25.79
C ILE A 230 -10.93 -0.83 -25.18
N LYS A 231 -11.91 -1.52 -25.77
CA LYS A 231 -12.36 -2.83 -25.32
C LYS A 231 -12.46 -3.84 -26.44
N ASN A 232 -12.28 -5.11 -26.06
CA ASN A 232 -12.56 -6.25 -26.91
C ASN A 232 -11.85 -6.17 -28.27
N THR A 233 -10.58 -5.77 -28.35
CA THR A 233 -9.86 -5.70 -29.64
C THR A 233 -8.83 -6.81 -29.81
N LYS A 234 -8.31 -6.91 -31.03
CA LYS A 234 -7.19 -7.79 -31.42
C LYS A 234 -5.89 -7.00 -31.61
N LEU A 235 -5.77 -5.81 -31.00
CA LEU A 235 -4.55 -5.02 -31.03
C LEU A 235 -3.44 -5.72 -30.24
N THR A 236 -2.21 -5.63 -30.74
CA THR A 236 -1.01 -6.17 -30.09
C THR A 236 -0.23 -5.12 -29.31
N SER A 237 -0.39 -3.85 -29.68
CA SER A 237 0.24 -2.70 -29.01
C SER A 237 -0.69 -1.47 -29.05
N LEU A 238 -0.54 -0.60 -28.05
CA LEU A 238 -1.22 0.69 -27.97
C LEU A 238 -0.24 1.75 -27.46
N ASN A 239 -0.08 2.83 -28.25
CA ASN A 239 0.80 3.94 -27.89
C ASN A 239 0.00 5.23 -27.71
N LEU A 240 -0.04 5.73 -26.47
CA LEU A 240 -0.69 6.97 -26.05
C LEU A 240 0.31 8.00 -25.51
N SER A 241 1.61 7.83 -25.78
CA SER A 241 2.67 8.75 -25.32
C SER A 241 2.56 10.19 -25.85
N ASN A 242 1.67 10.46 -26.81
CA ASN A 242 1.39 11.81 -27.32
C ASN A 242 0.05 12.38 -26.84
N ALA A 243 -0.59 11.75 -25.84
CA ALA A 243 -1.87 12.19 -25.27
C ALA A 243 -1.65 12.93 -23.93
N ALA A 244 -0.97 14.07 -23.96
CA ALA A 244 -0.56 14.79 -22.75
C ALA A 244 -1.73 15.26 -21.86
N LEU A 245 -2.91 15.50 -22.44
CA LEU A 245 -4.13 15.92 -21.72
C LEU A 245 -5.03 14.75 -21.29
N LEU A 246 -4.61 13.50 -21.49
CA LEU A 246 -5.42 12.33 -21.15
C LEU A 246 -5.68 12.26 -19.65
N GLN A 247 -6.95 12.23 -19.25
CA GLN A 247 -7.39 12.14 -17.86
C GLN A 247 -7.98 10.76 -17.53
N TYR A 248 -8.69 10.14 -18.48
CA TYR A 248 -9.39 8.88 -18.28
C TYR A 248 -8.97 7.84 -19.32
N LEU A 249 -8.36 6.74 -18.85
CA LEU A 249 -7.95 5.62 -19.69
C LEU A 249 -8.57 4.31 -19.21
N VAL A 250 -9.31 3.67 -20.10
CA VAL A 250 -9.85 2.31 -19.91
C VAL A 250 -9.34 1.41 -21.02
N VAL A 251 -8.64 0.34 -20.64
CA VAL A 251 -8.15 -0.72 -21.52
C VAL A 251 -8.66 -2.03 -20.94
N ASP A 252 -9.62 -2.67 -21.60
CA ASP A 252 -10.32 -3.84 -21.04
C ASP A 252 -10.51 -4.94 -22.07
N ALA A 253 -10.35 -6.19 -21.68
CA ALA A 253 -10.59 -7.36 -22.54
C ALA A 253 -9.84 -7.31 -23.87
N ASN A 254 -8.55 -6.97 -23.85
CA ASN A 254 -7.68 -7.00 -25.03
C ASN A 254 -6.68 -8.15 -24.91
N PRO A 255 -7.06 -9.40 -25.27
CA PRO A 255 -6.27 -10.60 -24.97
C PRO A 255 -4.94 -10.70 -25.71
N LEU A 256 -4.78 -9.96 -26.82
CA LEU A 256 -3.55 -9.93 -27.62
C LEU A 256 -2.64 -8.74 -27.31
N LEU A 257 -3.10 -7.80 -26.46
CA LEU A 257 -2.38 -6.57 -26.18
C LEU A 257 -1.20 -6.86 -25.24
N SER A 258 0.02 -6.72 -25.78
CA SER A 258 1.27 -7.03 -25.08
C SER A 258 2.06 -5.79 -24.66
N SER A 259 1.70 -4.62 -25.20
CA SER A 259 2.39 -3.36 -24.95
C SER A 259 1.41 -2.20 -24.84
N LEU A 260 1.53 -1.44 -23.75
CA LEU A 260 0.78 -0.21 -23.49
C LEU A 260 1.77 0.89 -23.10
N ASN A 261 1.90 1.92 -23.95
CA ASN A 261 2.76 3.07 -23.67
C ASN A 261 1.92 4.29 -23.25
N ILE A 262 2.08 4.69 -21.98
CA ILE A 262 1.41 5.85 -21.35
C ILE A 262 2.43 6.83 -20.72
N GLN A 263 3.69 6.84 -21.16
CA GLN A 263 4.77 7.52 -20.45
C GLN A 263 4.49 9.01 -20.19
N ASN A 264 3.97 9.75 -21.17
CA ASN A 264 3.74 11.20 -21.07
C ASN A 264 2.28 11.60 -20.74
N THR A 265 1.44 10.67 -20.28
CA THR A 265 0.05 10.98 -19.90
C THR A 265 0.01 11.53 -18.46
N ASN A 266 0.70 12.65 -18.20
CA ASN A 266 0.93 13.14 -16.83
C ASN A 266 -0.32 13.70 -16.15
N ASN A 267 -1.37 14.00 -16.91
CA ASN A 267 -2.66 14.47 -16.41
C ASN A 267 -3.65 13.34 -16.08
N LEU A 268 -3.21 12.08 -16.09
CA LEU A 268 -4.08 10.94 -15.87
C LEU A 268 -4.66 10.98 -14.44
N GLU A 269 -5.99 10.96 -14.34
CA GLU A 269 -6.73 10.96 -13.08
C GLU A 269 -7.23 9.54 -12.74
N SER A 270 -7.54 8.75 -13.76
CA SER A 270 -8.06 7.38 -13.64
C SER A 270 -7.47 6.45 -14.69
N LEU A 271 -6.94 5.31 -14.22
CA LEU A 271 -6.39 4.24 -15.04
C LEU A 271 -7.05 2.91 -14.73
N GLN A 272 -7.62 2.28 -15.76
CA GLN A 272 -8.12 0.91 -15.68
C GLN A 272 -7.47 0.06 -16.78
N VAL A 273 -6.73 -0.98 -16.38
CA VAL A 273 -6.18 -1.99 -17.30
C VAL A 273 -6.64 -3.36 -16.81
N LEU A 274 -7.64 -3.91 -17.50
CA LEU A 274 -8.36 -5.12 -17.08
C LEU A 274 -8.32 -6.18 -18.18
N ASN A 275 -8.23 -7.46 -17.79
CA ASN A 275 -8.35 -8.60 -18.70
C ASN A 275 -7.41 -8.50 -19.92
N CYS A 276 -6.17 -8.12 -19.68
CA CYS A 276 -5.11 -7.95 -20.68
C CYS A 276 -3.92 -8.87 -20.32
N PRO A 277 -4.04 -10.20 -20.49
CA PRO A 277 -3.11 -11.18 -19.96
C PRO A 277 -1.69 -11.11 -20.54
N LEU A 278 -1.47 -10.44 -21.66
CA LEU A 278 -0.12 -10.29 -22.23
C LEU A 278 0.62 -9.02 -21.76
N ILE A 279 -0.04 -8.12 -21.01
CA ILE A 279 0.61 -6.94 -20.43
C ILE A 279 1.43 -7.37 -19.20
N THR A 280 2.74 -7.12 -19.23
CA THR A 280 3.68 -7.48 -18.14
C THR A 280 4.24 -6.27 -17.38
N SER A 281 3.97 -5.06 -17.87
CA SER A 281 4.38 -3.81 -17.22
C SER A 281 3.45 -2.66 -17.61
N VAL A 282 3.34 -1.67 -16.72
CA VAL A 282 2.65 -0.41 -16.94
C VAL A 282 3.42 0.71 -16.24
N ALA A 283 3.75 1.79 -16.97
CA ALA A 283 4.55 2.88 -16.44
C ALA A 283 3.67 3.84 -15.61
N LEU A 284 3.68 3.69 -14.28
CA LEU A 284 2.92 4.51 -13.34
C LEU A 284 3.70 5.71 -12.79
N GLN A 285 4.98 5.86 -13.11
CA GLN A 285 5.80 6.94 -12.60
C GLN A 285 5.34 8.31 -13.12
N ASN A 286 5.51 9.33 -12.28
CA ASN A 286 5.20 10.72 -12.60
C ASN A 286 3.77 10.91 -13.11
N LYS A 287 2.79 10.40 -12.34
CA LYS A 287 1.36 10.61 -12.58
C LYS A 287 0.76 11.34 -11.38
N PRO A 288 1.12 12.63 -11.17
CA PRO A 288 0.84 13.34 -9.92
C PRO A 288 -0.65 13.51 -9.60
N ASN A 289 -1.52 13.37 -10.60
CA ASN A 289 -2.98 13.53 -10.45
C ASN A 289 -3.74 12.18 -10.40
N LEU A 290 -3.05 11.04 -10.48
CA LEU A 290 -3.71 9.73 -10.55
C LEU A 290 -4.33 9.40 -9.20
N SER A 291 -5.67 9.40 -9.16
CA SER A 291 -6.45 9.18 -7.93
C SER A 291 -7.13 7.81 -7.88
N SER A 292 -7.33 7.18 -9.04
CA SER A 292 -7.98 5.88 -9.17
C SER A 292 -7.17 4.94 -10.05
N LEU A 293 -6.79 3.79 -9.50
CA LEU A 293 -6.01 2.76 -10.19
C LEU A 293 -6.70 1.40 -10.08
N SER A 294 -6.95 0.77 -11.23
CA SER A 294 -7.43 -0.61 -11.30
C SER A 294 -6.59 -1.42 -12.29
N LEU A 295 -5.90 -2.44 -11.80
CA LEU A 295 -5.06 -3.35 -12.58
C LEU A 295 -5.51 -4.79 -12.29
N GLY A 296 -6.12 -5.43 -13.29
CA GLY A 296 -6.87 -6.67 -13.11
C GLY A 296 -6.62 -7.68 -14.22
N GLY A 297 -6.28 -8.93 -13.90
CA GLY A 297 -6.19 -9.99 -14.92
C GLY A 297 -5.14 -9.68 -15.99
N THR A 298 -3.96 -9.24 -15.56
CA THR A 298 -2.79 -9.01 -16.41
C THR A 298 -1.63 -9.88 -15.93
N ASN A 299 -0.43 -9.72 -16.47
CA ASN A 299 0.78 -10.40 -16.02
C ASN A 299 1.84 -9.40 -15.51
N ILE A 300 1.41 -8.27 -14.95
CA ILE A 300 2.32 -7.26 -14.38
C ILE A 300 3.16 -7.88 -13.25
N THR A 301 4.48 -7.69 -13.33
CA THR A 301 5.46 -8.29 -12.40
C THR A 301 6.02 -7.33 -11.35
N SER A 302 5.96 -6.02 -11.62
CA SER A 302 6.37 -4.96 -10.69
C SER A 302 5.58 -3.68 -10.92
N LEU A 303 5.46 -2.86 -9.88
CA LEU A 303 4.84 -1.54 -9.90
C LEU A 303 5.75 -0.55 -9.17
N ASP A 304 5.83 0.67 -9.70
CA ASP A 304 6.61 1.77 -9.14
C ASP A 304 5.74 3.03 -9.14
N PHE A 305 5.50 3.55 -7.93
CA PHE A 305 4.64 4.71 -7.68
C PHE A 305 5.43 6.02 -7.51
N THR A 306 6.71 6.06 -7.90
CA THR A 306 7.54 7.27 -7.81
C THR A 306 6.88 8.43 -8.55
N GLY A 307 6.60 9.53 -7.83
CA GLY A 307 5.92 10.70 -8.39
C GLY A 307 4.42 10.53 -8.62
N THR A 308 3.78 9.56 -7.94
CA THR A 308 2.33 9.26 -8.04
C THR A 308 1.68 9.14 -6.64
N PRO A 309 1.74 10.20 -5.80
CA PRO A 309 1.36 10.13 -4.39
C PRO A 309 -0.17 10.23 -4.12
N GLU A 310 -0.97 10.67 -5.09
CA GLU A 310 -2.38 11.05 -4.90
C GLU A 310 -3.39 9.90 -5.10
N ILE A 311 -2.95 8.63 -5.21
CA ILE A 311 -3.90 7.51 -5.39
C ILE A 311 -4.76 7.36 -4.12
N ILE A 312 -6.08 7.45 -4.31
CA ILE A 312 -7.10 7.30 -3.26
C ILE A 312 -7.68 5.89 -3.26
N ASN A 313 -7.95 5.35 -4.45
CA ASN A 313 -8.55 4.03 -4.65
C ASN A 313 -7.60 3.15 -5.49
N MET A 314 -7.22 2.00 -4.93
CA MET A 314 -6.33 1.05 -5.59
C MET A 314 -6.94 -0.34 -5.57
N SER A 315 -7.10 -0.93 -6.76
CA SER A 315 -7.50 -2.32 -6.94
C SER A 315 -6.45 -3.04 -7.79
N ILE A 316 -5.78 -4.02 -7.21
CA ILE A 316 -4.74 -4.80 -7.88
C ILE A 316 -5.07 -6.28 -7.73
N GLY A 317 -5.54 -6.89 -8.81
CA GLY A 317 -6.08 -8.26 -8.82
C GLY A 317 -5.53 -9.10 -9.96
N GLY A 318 -5.20 -10.37 -9.73
CA GLY A 318 -4.86 -11.30 -10.82
C GLY A 318 -3.68 -10.81 -11.67
N ASN A 319 -2.55 -10.50 -11.03
CA ASN A 319 -1.29 -10.15 -11.69
C ASN A 319 -0.16 -11.09 -11.23
N ALA A 320 1.07 -10.87 -11.70
CA ALA A 320 2.24 -11.69 -11.41
C ALA A 320 3.22 -10.98 -10.46
N LEU A 321 2.73 -10.11 -9.58
CA LEU A 321 3.57 -9.36 -8.62
C LEU A 321 4.21 -10.30 -7.60
N THR A 322 5.52 -10.16 -7.36
CA THR A 322 6.24 -10.85 -6.28
C THR A 322 6.46 -9.97 -5.04
N ALA A 323 6.46 -8.64 -5.24
CA ALA A 323 6.51 -7.63 -4.20
C ALA A 323 5.61 -6.45 -4.57
N LEU A 324 5.16 -5.70 -3.56
CA LEU A 324 4.41 -4.48 -3.73
C LEU A 324 4.76 -3.51 -2.60
N ASP A 325 5.33 -2.36 -2.94
CA ASP A 325 5.56 -1.25 -2.03
C ASP A 325 4.48 -0.17 -2.26
N VAL A 326 3.65 0.08 -1.24
CA VAL A 326 2.63 1.14 -1.24
C VAL A 326 2.96 2.27 -0.26
N SER A 327 4.16 2.29 0.31
CA SER A 327 4.61 3.37 1.20
C SER A 327 4.64 4.77 0.56
N PRO A 328 4.83 4.93 -0.78
CA PRO A 328 4.72 6.26 -1.41
C PRO A 328 3.28 6.77 -1.55
N VAL A 329 2.27 5.92 -1.33
CA VAL A 329 0.86 6.20 -1.63
C VAL A 329 0.10 6.62 -0.36
N LEU A 330 0.49 7.77 0.18
CA LEU A 330 0.05 8.22 1.52
C LEU A 330 -1.44 8.60 1.60
N ARG A 331 -2.08 8.91 0.46
CA ARG A 331 -3.50 9.31 0.37
C ARG A 331 -4.46 8.14 0.15
N LEU A 332 -3.96 6.91 0.21
CA LEU A 332 -4.74 5.70 -0.05
C LEU A 332 -5.85 5.53 0.99
N LYS A 333 -7.10 5.47 0.54
CA LYS A 333 -8.29 5.28 1.39
C LYS A 333 -8.93 3.90 1.23
N ALA A 334 -8.88 3.35 0.01
CA ALA A 334 -9.42 2.03 -0.30
C ALA A 334 -8.39 1.18 -1.04
N PHE A 335 -8.09 0.01 -0.49
CA PHE A 335 -7.14 -0.94 -1.04
C PHE A 335 -7.81 -2.31 -1.23
N ASN A 336 -7.86 -2.79 -2.47
CA ASN A 336 -8.27 -4.15 -2.79
C ASN A 336 -7.11 -4.88 -3.47
N PHE A 337 -6.68 -5.98 -2.87
CA PHE A 337 -5.58 -6.79 -3.35
C PHE A 337 -5.99 -8.27 -3.36
N ASN A 338 -5.96 -8.88 -4.54
CA ASN A 338 -6.28 -10.30 -4.70
C ASN A 338 -5.36 -10.99 -5.72
N GLU A 339 -5.14 -12.30 -5.54
CA GLU A 339 -4.54 -13.18 -6.57
C GLU A 339 -3.23 -12.64 -7.21
N ASN A 340 -2.16 -12.60 -6.42
CA ASN A 340 -0.80 -12.26 -6.85
C ASN A 340 0.22 -13.22 -6.21
N GLY A 341 1.50 -13.12 -6.59
CA GLY A 341 2.62 -13.88 -6.02
C GLY A 341 3.26 -13.25 -4.78
N VAL A 342 2.67 -12.17 -4.23
CA VAL A 342 3.19 -11.45 -3.06
C VAL A 342 3.01 -12.26 -1.78
N THR A 343 4.04 -12.32 -0.94
CA THR A 343 4.01 -13.09 0.32
C THR A 343 3.71 -12.25 1.56
N SER A 344 3.96 -10.93 1.49
CA SER A 344 3.63 -10.01 2.57
C SER A 344 3.16 -8.67 2.03
N ILE A 345 2.18 -8.07 2.71
CA ILE A 345 1.64 -6.75 2.39
C ILE A 345 1.80 -5.86 3.62
N ASN A 346 2.42 -4.69 3.43
CA ASN A 346 2.62 -3.69 4.47
C ASN A 346 1.85 -2.41 4.15
N LEU A 347 0.83 -2.12 4.95
CA LEU A 347 -0.04 -0.94 4.85
C LEU A 347 0.17 0.04 6.01
N SER A 348 1.23 -0.14 6.81
CA SER A 348 1.47 0.67 8.02
C SER A 348 1.69 2.17 7.75
N GLN A 349 2.18 2.53 6.56
CA GLN A 349 2.40 3.93 6.17
C GLN A 349 1.13 4.60 5.59
N ASN A 350 0.09 3.83 5.28
CA ASN A 350 -1.16 4.35 4.69
C ASN A 350 -2.14 4.76 5.81
N THR A 351 -1.81 5.85 6.51
CA THR A 351 -2.55 6.32 7.70
C THR A 351 -3.96 6.83 7.38
N GLU A 352 -4.25 7.18 6.13
CA GLU A 352 -5.60 7.56 5.66
C GLU A 352 -6.46 6.34 5.25
N LEU A 353 -5.93 5.11 5.31
CA LEU A 353 -6.63 3.92 4.81
C LEU A 353 -7.85 3.60 5.67
N GLU A 354 -9.03 3.69 5.06
CA GLU A 354 -10.34 3.47 5.68
C GLU A 354 -10.85 2.04 5.40
N GLY A 355 -10.49 1.45 4.25
CA GLY A 355 -10.92 0.12 3.84
C GLY A 355 -9.82 -0.70 3.15
N ALA A 356 -9.62 -1.93 3.61
CA ALA A 356 -8.63 -2.84 3.04
C ALA A 356 -9.17 -4.26 2.89
N THR A 357 -9.06 -4.83 1.69
CA THR A 357 -9.31 -6.24 1.42
C THR A 357 -8.05 -6.87 0.85
N VAL A 358 -7.54 -7.92 1.51
CA VAL A 358 -6.34 -8.62 1.08
C VAL A 358 -6.60 -10.11 1.00
N SER A 359 -6.35 -10.69 -0.16
CA SER A 359 -6.47 -12.12 -0.40
C SER A 359 -5.39 -12.61 -1.36
N GLY A 360 -5.03 -13.89 -1.28
CA GLY A 360 -4.09 -14.49 -2.21
C GLY A 360 -3.43 -15.73 -1.65
N THR A 361 -3.21 -16.71 -2.52
CA THR A 361 -2.61 -17.99 -2.15
C THR A 361 -1.17 -17.85 -1.68
N GLY A 362 -0.44 -16.83 -2.11
CA GLY A 362 0.93 -16.54 -1.68
C GLY A 362 1.05 -15.79 -0.35
N ILE A 363 -0.02 -15.12 0.11
CA ILE A 363 0.04 -14.21 1.26
C ILE A 363 0.23 -14.99 2.56
N LYS A 364 1.28 -14.63 3.30
CA LYS A 364 1.63 -15.19 4.62
C LYS A 364 1.49 -14.18 5.74
N ASN A 365 1.80 -12.91 5.47
CA ASN A 365 1.83 -11.86 6.49
C ASN A 365 1.13 -10.59 5.99
N ILE A 366 0.33 -9.96 6.85
CA ILE A 366 -0.30 -8.67 6.53
C ILE A 366 -0.04 -7.71 7.69
N ASN A 367 0.54 -6.55 7.41
CA ASN A 367 0.68 -5.47 8.39
C ASN A 367 -0.31 -4.35 8.06
N VAL A 368 -1.34 -4.20 8.89
CA VAL A 368 -2.35 -3.14 8.81
C VAL A 368 -2.31 -2.21 10.02
N LYS A 369 -1.19 -2.16 10.75
CA LYS A 369 -0.98 -1.26 11.88
C LYS A 369 -0.71 0.16 11.38
N ASN A 370 -1.77 0.86 10.98
CA ASN A 370 -1.70 2.18 10.35
C ASN A 370 -2.20 3.33 11.26
N GLY A 371 -2.64 3.01 12.48
CA GLY A 371 -3.12 3.99 13.45
C GLY A 371 -4.50 4.58 13.13
N ASN A 372 -5.20 4.11 12.09
CA ASN A 372 -6.52 4.60 11.74
C ASN A 372 -7.61 3.84 12.53
N PRO A 373 -8.30 4.49 13.49
CA PRO A 373 -9.35 3.83 14.27
C PRO A 373 -10.56 3.43 13.44
N ASN A 374 -10.74 3.99 12.23
CA ASN A 374 -11.85 3.70 11.34
C ASN A 374 -11.54 2.60 10.31
N LEU A 375 -10.34 2.01 10.34
CA LEU A 375 -9.98 0.96 9.39
C LEU A 375 -10.97 -0.22 9.47
N ASN A 376 -11.60 -0.51 8.34
CA ASN A 376 -12.32 -1.74 8.08
C ASN A 376 -11.46 -2.67 7.22
N PHE A 377 -11.03 -3.78 7.81
CA PHE A 377 -10.11 -4.72 7.18
C PHE A 377 -10.74 -6.09 7.02
N TYR A 378 -10.51 -6.70 5.85
CA TYR A 378 -10.92 -8.05 5.52
C TYR A 378 -9.74 -8.86 4.95
N ALA A 379 -9.45 -9.99 5.57
CA ALA A 379 -8.57 -11.01 5.00
C ALA A 379 -9.39 -12.07 4.26
N GLY A 380 -8.84 -12.60 3.16
CA GLY A 380 -9.44 -13.73 2.45
C GLY A 380 -9.60 -14.96 3.34
N SER A 381 -10.66 -15.74 3.12
CA SER A 381 -10.92 -16.98 3.88
C SER A 381 -9.83 -18.04 3.66
N SER A 382 -9.90 -19.16 4.38
CA SER A 382 -9.00 -20.31 4.18
C SER A 382 -8.94 -20.84 2.74
N THR A 383 -9.96 -20.59 1.92
CA THR A 383 -9.95 -20.92 0.48
C THR A 383 -9.08 -19.98 -0.34
N TYR A 384 -9.10 -18.68 -0.02
CA TYR A 384 -8.43 -17.64 -0.82
C TYR A 384 -7.06 -17.25 -0.28
N SER A 385 -6.81 -17.44 1.02
CA SER A 385 -5.55 -17.14 1.71
C SER A 385 -5.11 -18.32 2.59
N PRO A 386 -4.94 -19.54 2.05
CA PRO A 386 -4.63 -20.74 2.82
C PRO A 386 -3.29 -20.69 3.57
N ASN A 387 -2.37 -19.82 3.15
CA ASN A 387 -1.03 -19.69 3.72
C ASN A 387 -0.88 -18.48 4.66
N LEU A 388 -1.97 -17.74 4.92
CA LEU A 388 -1.94 -16.62 5.85
C LEU A 388 -1.59 -17.18 7.24
N ALA A 389 -0.56 -16.65 7.86
CA ALA A 389 -0.07 -17.09 9.16
C ALA A 389 -0.15 -15.98 10.20
N TYR A 390 -0.04 -14.72 9.77
CA TYR A 390 0.09 -13.61 10.69
C TYR A 390 -0.53 -12.31 10.20
N ILE A 391 -1.20 -11.60 11.10
CA ILE A 391 -1.67 -10.23 10.89
C ILE A 391 -1.18 -9.32 12.03
N CYS A 392 -0.45 -8.27 11.67
CA CYS A 392 -0.17 -7.18 12.59
C CYS A 392 -1.22 -6.06 12.46
N CYS A 393 -1.78 -5.60 13.57
CA CYS A 393 -2.75 -4.50 13.58
C CYS A 393 -2.63 -3.60 14.81
N ASP A 394 -3.45 -2.55 14.86
CA ASP A 394 -3.57 -1.74 16.07
C ASP A 394 -4.20 -2.52 17.22
N THR A 395 -3.79 -2.20 18.45
CA THR A 395 -4.08 -2.99 19.65
C THR A 395 -5.58 -3.10 19.92
N ASP A 396 -6.34 -2.05 19.62
CA ASP A 396 -7.80 -1.99 19.71
C ASP A 396 -8.51 -2.84 18.63
N LYS A 397 -7.81 -3.23 17.55
CA LYS A 397 -8.35 -4.03 16.45
C LYS A 397 -8.09 -5.53 16.57
N VAL A 398 -7.16 -5.95 17.44
CA VAL A 398 -6.75 -7.36 17.58
C VAL A 398 -7.96 -8.28 17.74
N GLN A 399 -8.82 -8.02 18.73
CA GLN A 399 -9.99 -8.87 18.99
C GLN A 399 -10.98 -8.91 17.81
N GLN A 400 -11.19 -7.77 17.15
CA GLN A 400 -12.10 -7.66 16.00
C GLN A 400 -11.59 -8.54 14.85
N PHE A 401 -10.30 -8.44 14.53
CA PHE A 401 -9.71 -9.18 13.42
C PHE A 401 -9.57 -10.68 13.74
N SER A 402 -9.23 -11.05 14.97
CA SER A 402 -9.26 -12.45 15.42
C SER A 402 -10.66 -13.06 15.25
N ASN A 403 -11.71 -12.37 15.68
CA ASN A 403 -13.08 -12.87 15.55
C ASN A 403 -13.49 -13.04 14.07
N MET A 404 -13.10 -12.09 13.21
CA MET A 404 -13.32 -12.19 11.77
C MET A 404 -12.66 -13.46 11.21
N LEU A 405 -11.39 -13.70 11.51
CA LEU A 405 -10.65 -14.88 11.01
C LEU A 405 -11.26 -16.19 11.51
N ILE A 406 -11.66 -16.25 12.78
CA ILE A 406 -12.35 -17.42 13.35
C ILE A 406 -13.65 -17.71 12.57
N SER A 407 -14.44 -16.66 12.27
CA SER A 407 -15.67 -16.82 11.48
C SER A 407 -15.44 -17.31 10.05
N GLN A 408 -14.23 -17.10 9.51
CA GLN A 408 -13.78 -17.55 8.19
C GLN A 408 -13.05 -18.91 8.22
N GLY A 409 -12.94 -19.54 9.39
CA GLY A 409 -12.23 -20.82 9.57
C GLY A 409 -10.71 -20.71 9.60
N GLN A 410 -10.15 -19.52 9.85
CA GLN A 410 -8.71 -19.25 9.94
C GLN A 410 -8.22 -19.21 11.40
N ASN A 411 -8.48 -20.29 12.15
CA ASN A 411 -8.13 -20.38 13.58
C ASN A 411 -6.63 -20.49 13.88
N HIS A 412 -5.80 -20.65 12.86
CA HIS A 412 -4.35 -20.80 12.97
C HIS A 412 -3.60 -19.48 12.75
N VAL A 413 -4.30 -18.41 12.37
CA VAL A 413 -3.68 -17.11 12.09
C VAL A 413 -3.48 -16.35 13.39
N GLU A 414 -2.24 -16.00 13.65
CA GLU A 414 -1.88 -15.19 14.80
C GLU A 414 -2.15 -13.71 14.51
N VAL A 415 -2.87 -13.04 15.41
CA VAL A 415 -3.18 -11.61 15.31
C VAL A 415 -2.67 -10.92 16.57
N ASN A 416 -1.79 -9.95 16.41
CA ASN A 416 -1.38 -9.09 17.52
C ASN A 416 -0.85 -7.75 17.01
N SER A 417 -0.38 -6.90 17.93
CA SER A 417 0.14 -5.56 17.60
C SER A 417 1.66 -5.49 17.45
N TYR A 418 2.33 -6.63 17.41
CA TYR A 418 3.79 -6.76 17.44
C TYR A 418 4.39 -7.02 16.04
N CYS A 419 4.50 -5.97 15.23
CA CYS A 419 4.89 -6.08 13.82
C CYS A 419 6.39 -6.33 13.55
N SER A 420 7.23 -6.38 14.60
CA SER A 420 8.69 -6.53 14.48
C SER A 420 9.17 -7.99 14.55
N PHE A 421 8.25 -8.94 14.75
CA PHE A 421 8.51 -10.36 14.54
C PHE A 421 8.14 -10.71 13.10
N ALA A 422 9.00 -11.44 12.40
CA ALA A 422 8.68 -12.03 11.10
C ALA A 422 8.22 -13.47 11.36
N PRO A 423 6.91 -13.76 11.56
CA PRO A 423 6.47 -15.06 12.02
C PRO A 423 6.28 -16.04 10.85
N GLY A 424 6.71 -15.67 9.63
CA GLY A 424 6.36 -16.42 8.42
C GLY A 424 7.10 -16.02 7.15
N GLY A 425 8.43 -15.85 7.18
CA GLY A 425 9.28 -15.63 6.00
C GLY A 425 10.48 -16.59 5.96
N THR A 426 11.11 -16.78 4.80
CA THR A 426 12.44 -17.41 4.74
C THR A 426 13.40 -16.46 5.42
N THR A 427 13.81 -16.80 6.64
CA THR A 427 14.82 -16.02 7.37
C THR A 427 16.19 -16.61 7.07
N TYR A 428 17.17 -15.72 6.93
CA TYR A 428 18.57 -16.09 6.85
C TYR A 428 19.21 -15.80 8.20
N THR A 429 20.09 -16.68 8.64
CA THR A 429 20.72 -16.58 9.95
C THR A 429 22.16 -16.14 9.77
N ILE A 430 22.56 -15.11 10.51
CA ILE A 430 23.95 -14.70 10.67
C ILE A 430 24.32 -15.03 12.10
N GLN A 431 25.30 -15.91 12.28
CA GLN A 431 25.65 -16.43 13.59
C GLN A 431 27.15 -16.42 13.81
N GLY A 432 27.55 -16.56 15.06
CA GLY A 432 28.95 -16.72 15.43
C GLY A 432 29.19 -16.47 16.88
N ASN A 433 30.47 -16.29 17.22
CA ASN A 433 30.92 -16.07 18.59
C ASN A 433 31.91 -14.91 18.65
N THR A 434 31.91 -14.19 19.77
CA THR A 434 32.97 -13.24 20.11
C THR A 434 33.89 -13.81 21.18
N LYS A 435 35.19 -13.80 20.93
CA LYS A 435 36.22 -14.25 21.87
C LYS A 435 37.20 -13.13 22.24
N TYR A 436 37.85 -13.28 23.38
CA TYR A 436 38.92 -12.39 23.83
C TYR A 436 40.29 -13.08 23.69
N ASP A 437 41.12 -12.54 22.81
CA ASP A 437 42.50 -12.95 22.59
C ASP A 437 43.39 -12.42 23.71
N SER A 438 43.54 -13.23 24.75
CA SER A 438 44.27 -12.87 25.96
C SER A 438 45.79 -13.02 25.83
N ASN A 439 46.27 -13.77 24.85
CA ASN A 439 47.69 -14.09 24.67
C ASN A 439 48.29 -13.44 23.40
N ASN A 440 47.46 -12.70 22.65
CA ASN A 440 47.79 -12.00 21.42
C ASN A 440 48.21 -12.93 20.27
N ASN A 441 47.57 -14.11 20.14
CA ASN A 441 47.81 -15.09 19.08
C ASN A 441 46.67 -15.20 18.05
N GLY A 442 45.64 -14.35 18.17
CA GLY A 442 44.38 -14.40 17.43
C GLY A 442 43.39 -15.38 18.06
N CYS A 443 42.09 -15.07 18.00
CA CYS A 443 41.09 -15.85 18.73
C CYS A 443 40.97 -17.31 18.25
N ASP A 444 41.43 -18.22 19.10
CA ASP A 444 41.40 -19.67 18.93
C ASP A 444 40.37 -20.35 19.86
N THR A 445 40.29 -21.69 19.80
CA THR A 445 39.28 -22.43 20.59
C THR A 445 39.49 -22.34 22.10
N ASN A 446 40.71 -22.05 22.56
CA ASN A 446 41.08 -21.94 23.97
C ASN A 446 40.81 -20.55 24.54
N ASP A 447 40.58 -19.54 23.70
CA ASP A 447 40.24 -18.20 24.16
C ASP A 447 38.86 -18.12 24.78
N VAL A 448 38.75 -17.27 25.79
CA VAL A 448 37.55 -17.05 26.58
C VAL A 448 36.51 -16.32 25.74
N ASN A 449 35.25 -16.74 25.83
CA ASN A 449 34.17 -16.06 25.12
C ASN A 449 33.87 -14.71 25.77
N LYS A 450 33.67 -13.68 24.95
CA LYS A 450 33.16 -12.37 25.38
C LYS A 450 31.65 -12.45 25.48
N ALA A 451 31.15 -12.62 26.70
CA ALA A 451 29.72 -12.58 27.00
C ALA A 451 29.10 -11.21 26.61
N PHE A 452 27.85 -11.25 26.13
CA PHE A 452 27.03 -10.06 25.87
C PHE A 452 27.69 -9.00 24.98
N GLN A 453 28.46 -9.43 23.96
CA GLN A 453 28.98 -8.51 22.95
C GLN A 453 27.81 -7.86 22.18
N GLN A 454 27.80 -6.54 22.10
CA GLN A 454 26.83 -5.77 21.33
C GLN A 454 27.29 -5.57 19.88
N PHE A 455 26.34 -5.55 18.96
CA PHE A 455 26.51 -5.30 17.55
C PHE A 455 25.47 -4.31 17.05
N ASN A 456 25.86 -3.39 16.18
CA ASN A 456 24.95 -2.62 15.35
C ASN A 456 24.74 -3.36 14.02
N ILE A 457 23.50 -3.36 13.54
CA ILE A 457 23.06 -4.04 12.32
C ILE A 457 22.32 -3.04 11.45
N THR A 458 22.63 -2.99 10.16
CA THR A 458 21.89 -2.16 9.20
C THR A 458 21.79 -2.80 7.82
N ASP A 459 20.66 -2.61 7.14
CA ASP A 459 20.45 -2.98 5.74
C ASP A 459 20.58 -1.76 4.78
N GLY A 460 21.04 -0.62 5.30
CA GLY A 460 21.11 0.66 4.59
C GLY A 460 19.83 1.52 4.69
N THR A 461 18.70 0.94 5.08
CA THR A 461 17.41 1.64 5.28
C THR A 461 16.98 1.60 6.75
N ASN A 462 17.09 0.43 7.37
CA ASN A 462 16.80 0.15 8.75
C ASN A 462 18.11 -0.04 9.52
N SER A 463 18.09 0.34 10.80
CA SER A 463 19.18 0.09 11.73
C SER A 463 18.64 -0.44 13.06
N GLY A 464 19.38 -1.35 13.68
CA GLY A 464 19.13 -1.84 15.02
C GLY A 464 20.41 -2.29 15.69
N SER A 465 20.29 -2.78 16.91
CA SER A 465 21.40 -3.41 17.61
C SER A 465 20.99 -4.78 18.15
N TYR A 466 21.97 -5.65 18.34
CA TYR A 466 21.81 -6.98 18.89
C TYR A 466 22.89 -7.26 19.92
N ILE A 467 22.54 -7.90 21.04
CA ILE A 467 23.49 -8.28 22.08
C ILE A 467 23.50 -9.80 22.20
N ALA A 468 24.71 -10.37 22.07
CA ALA A 468 24.98 -11.80 22.18
C ALA A 468 24.54 -12.37 23.54
N ASP A 469 24.43 -13.69 23.61
CA ASP A 469 24.14 -14.39 24.85
C ASP A 469 25.34 -14.41 25.83
N ALA A 470 25.13 -15.04 26.99
CA ALA A 470 26.15 -15.20 28.02
C ALA A 470 27.36 -16.06 27.57
N SER A 471 27.21 -16.87 26.52
CA SER A 471 28.29 -17.66 25.92
C SER A 471 29.04 -16.89 24.85
N GLY A 472 28.68 -15.63 24.59
CA GLY A 472 29.24 -14.81 23.51
C GLY A 472 28.75 -15.18 22.12
N ASN A 473 27.77 -16.10 22.04
CA ASN A 473 27.17 -16.50 20.77
C ASN A 473 26.11 -15.49 20.37
N TYR A 474 26.09 -15.14 19.09
CA TYR A 474 25.00 -14.38 18.50
C TYR A 474 24.38 -15.20 17.37
N SER A 475 23.07 -15.05 17.21
CA SER A 475 22.31 -15.63 16.10
C SER A 475 21.23 -14.65 15.70
N ILE A 476 21.49 -13.95 14.60
CA ILE A 476 20.68 -12.85 14.10
C ILE A 476 19.90 -13.36 12.89
N SER A 477 18.57 -13.35 13.01
CA SER A 477 17.69 -13.65 11.88
C SER A 477 17.38 -12.38 11.09
N VAL A 478 17.69 -12.38 9.81
CA VAL A 478 17.47 -11.26 8.88
C VAL A 478 16.63 -11.70 7.66
N PRO A 479 15.89 -10.78 7.02
CA PRO A 479 15.28 -11.04 5.72
C PRO A 479 16.34 -11.14 4.61
N GLU A 480 15.92 -11.45 3.38
CA GLU A 480 16.80 -11.31 2.20
C GLU A 480 17.31 -9.86 2.07
N GLY A 481 18.50 -9.68 1.49
CA GLY A 481 19.16 -8.39 1.33
C GLY A 481 20.59 -8.37 1.87
N ILE A 482 21.19 -7.18 1.78
CA ILE A 482 22.55 -6.89 2.25
C ILE A 482 22.48 -6.32 3.66
N HIS A 483 23.15 -6.96 4.61
CA HIS A 483 23.17 -6.60 6.03
C HIS A 483 24.61 -6.37 6.49
N MET A 484 24.87 -5.23 7.12
CA MET A 484 26.16 -4.90 7.72
C MET A 484 26.09 -5.04 9.23
N ILE A 485 27.02 -5.79 9.83
CA ILE A 485 27.12 -6.00 11.28
C ILE A 485 28.43 -5.41 11.77
N THR A 486 28.34 -4.51 12.75
CA THR A 486 29.47 -3.76 13.32
C THR A 486 29.47 -3.94 14.84
N PRO A 487 30.45 -4.61 15.43
CA PRO A 487 30.54 -4.73 16.89
C PRO A 487 30.72 -3.38 17.58
N VAL A 488 30.09 -3.22 18.74
CA VAL A 488 30.18 -2.05 19.61
C VAL A 488 31.10 -2.38 20.78
N VAL A 489 32.21 -1.66 20.92
CA VAL A 489 33.19 -1.91 21.99
C VAL A 489 32.81 -1.08 23.22
N GLU A 490 32.53 -1.75 24.35
CA GLU A 490 32.12 -1.12 25.63
C GLU A 490 33.13 -0.05 26.09
N ASN A 491 34.43 -0.40 26.06
CA ASN A 491 35.53 0.52 26.39
C ASN A 491 36.51 0.59 25.20
N PRO A 492 36.28 1.46 24.20
CA PRO A 492 37.12 1.53 23.00
C PRO A 492 38.54 2.05 23.28
N ALA A 493 38.77 2.67 24.44
CA ALA A 493 40.12 2.99 24.90
C ALA A 493 40.90 1.72 25.29
N TYR A 494 40.23 0.70 25.85
CA TYR A 494 40.86 -0.49 26.44
C TYR A 494 40.90 -1.67 25.47
N PHE A 495 39.97 -1.76 24.52
CA PHE A 495 39.82 -2.92 23.65
C PHE A 495 39.63 -2.53 22.19
N THR A 496 40.05 -3.41 21.29
CA THR A 496 39.73 -3.36 19.86
C THR A 496 39.12 -4.69 19.42
N ILE A 497 38.36 -4.69 18.33
CA ILE A 497 37.69 -5.89 17.82
C ILE A 497 37.90 -6.05 16.32
N SER A 498 38.14 -7.28 15.88
CA SER A 498 38.40 -7.65 14.48
C SER A 498 37.54 -8.83 14.04
N PRO A 499 36.95 -8.81 12.82
CA PRO A 499 36.94 -7.69 11.90
C PRO A 499 36.14 -6.50 12.45
N ALA A 500 36.42 -5.28 11.97
CA ALA A 500 35.71 -4.08 12.42
C ALA A 500 34.23 -4.08 12.01
N SER A 501 33.88 -4.81 10.94
CA SER A 501 32.51 -5.11 10.53
C SER A 501 32.49 -6.31 9.58
N ILE A 502 31.31 -6.88 9.35
CA ILE A 502 31.05 -7.89 8.32
C ILE A 502 29.84 -7.49 7.48
N THR A 503 29.77 -8.01 6.26
CA THR A 503 28.62 -7.84 5.36
C THR A 503 28.09 -9.21 4.97
N ALA A 504 26.78 -9.41 5.14
CA ALA A 504 26.05 -10.59 4.72
C ALA A 504 25.11 -10.21 3.56
N ASP A 505 25.07 -11.01 2.50
CA ASP A 505 24.24 -10.78 1.32
C ASP A 505 23.41 -12.05 1.03
N PHE A 506 22.11 -11.99 1.29
CA PHE A 506 21.21 -13.12 1.10
C PHE A 506 20.20 -12.85 -0.03
N PRO A 507 19.90 -13.84 -0.88
CA PRO A 507 20.32 -15.25 -0.84
C PRO A 507 21.68 -15.55 -1.49
N ALA A 508 22.49 -14.55 -1.84
CA ALA A 508 23.77 -14.77 -2.53
C ALA A 508 24.76 -15.64 -1.72
N GLN A 509 24.63 -15.65 -0.39
CA GLN A 509 25.41 -16.46 0.53
C GLN A 509 24.57 -17.58 1.19
N VAL A 510 25.26 -18.62 1.67
CA VAL A 510 24.65 -19.74 2.41
C VAL A 510 24.21 -19.27 3.80
N SER A 511 22.97 -19.62 4.19
CA SER A 511 22.48 -19.48 5.56
C SER A 511 22.50 -20.83 6.28
N PRO A 512 22.98 -20.92 7.53
CA PRO A 512 23.50 -19.81 8.34
C PRO A 512 24.90 -19.34 7.89
N LEU A 513 25.11 -18.03 7.80
CA LEU A 513 26.43 -17.43 7.62
C LEU A 513 27.13 -17.38 8.99
N THR A 514 28.25 -18.08 9.13
CA THR A 514 29.02 -18.11 10.38
C THR A 514 30.23 -17.18 10.32
N ASN A 515 30.29 -16.17 11.18
CA ASN A 515 31.42 -15.24 11.30
C ASN A 515 31.74 -14.99 12.78
N ASN A 516 33.02 -15.06 13.16
CA ASN A 516 33.43 -14.78 14.54
C ASN A 516 34.11 -13.42 14.64
N PHE A 517 34.02 -12.82 15.83
CA PHE A 517 34.74 -11.60 16.18
C PHE A 517 35.79 -11.88 17.25
N CYS A 518 36.89 -11.16 17.17
CA CYS A 518 38.01 -11.30 18.06
C CYS A 518 38.33 -9.98 18.75
N VAL A 519 38.20 -9.95 20.07
CA VAL A 519 38.53 -8.81 20.93
C VAL A 519 39.99 -8.95 21.37
N SER A 520 40.75 -7.85 21.32
CA SER A 520 42.12 -7.79 21.82
C SER A 520 42.31 -6.55 22.69
N ALA A 521 43.23 -6.62 23.65
CA ALA A 521 43.56 -5.50 24.53
C ALA A 521 44.33 -4.41 23.80
N ASN A 522 43.99 -3.15 24.08
CA ASN A 522 44.73 -1.96 23.67
C ASN A 522 45.45 -1.37 24.89
N GLY A 523 46.61 -1.91 25.23
CA GLY A 523 47.38 -1.49 26.39
C GLY A 523 46.98 -2.20 27.70
N THR A 524 47.58 -1.73 28.79
CA THR A 524 47.38 -2.28 30.14
C THR A 524 46.50 -1.34 30.94
N HIS A 525 45.30 -1.81 31.26
CA HIS A 525 44.29 -1.07 32.01
C HIS A 525 43.78 -1.92 33.18
N HIS A 526 43.51 -1.25 34.28
CA HIS A 526 42.99 -1.85 35.51
C HIS A 526 41.64 -1.23 35.85
N ASP A 527 40.57 -2.03 35.89
CA ASP A 527 39.20 -1.54 36.03
C ASP A 527 38.28 -2.66 36.54
N LEU A 528 37.68 -2.46 37.72
CA LEU A 528 36.82 -3.42 38.41
C LEU A 528 35.47 -2.79 38.74
N GLU A 529 34.39 -3.53 38.54
CA GLU A 529 33.02 -3.08 38.87
C GLU A 529 32.37 -4.03 39.88
N VAL A 530 31.53 -3.48 40.76
CA VAL A 530 30.66 -4.25 41.65
C VAL A 530 29.23 -3.70 41.68
N VAL A 531 28.25 -4.60 41.69
CA VAL A 531 26.82 -4.29 41.82
C VAL A 531 26.16 -5.27 42.79
N ILE A 532 25.21 -4.80 43.61
CA ILE A 532 24.32 -5.67 44.41
C ILE A 532 22.88 -5.59 43.88
N ILE A 533 22.26 -6.75 43.65
CA ILE A 533 20.94 -6.87 43.02
C ILE A 533 20.01 -7.66 43.95
N PRO A 534 18.82 -7.14 44.31
CA PRO A 534 17.83 -7.91 45.06
C PRO A 534 17.21 -8.99 44.17
N ILE A 535 17.23 -10.25 44.61
CA ILE A 535 16.59 -11.37 43.89
C ILE A 535 15.09 -11.44 44.20
N ASN A 536 14.71 -11.16 45.45
CA ASN A 536 13.32 -11.11 45.88
C ASN A 536 13.05 -9.83 46.69
N ASN A 537 11.77 -9.48 46.83
CA ASN A 537 11.38 -8.32 47.63
C ASN A 537 11.73 -8.51 49.11
N ALA A 538 12.23 -7.45 49.75
CA ALA A 538 12.40 -7.39 51.19
C ALA A 538 11.04 -7.36 51.90
N ARG A 539 10.78 -8.36 52.77
CA ARG A 539 9.54 -8.46 53.55
C ARG A 539 9.86 -8.79 55.01
N PRO A 540 9.25 -8.09 55.99
CA PRO A 540 9.54 -8.32 57.40
C PRO A 540 9.32 -9.79 57.81
N GLY A 541 10.26 -10.36 58.54
CA GLY A 541 10.21 -11.74 59.01
C GLY A 541 10.51 -12.82 57.97
N PHE A 542 10.78 -12.46 56.71
CA PHE A 542 11.15 -13.40 55.65
C PHE A 542 12.65 -13.35 55.34
N THR A 543 13.12 -14.33 54.58
CA THR A 543 14.48 -14.34 54.04
C THR A 543 14.53 -13.54 52.74
N SER A 544 15.46 -12.60 52.68
CA SER A 544 15.80 -11.83 51.48
C SER A 544 17.10 -12.32 50.88
N LEU A 545 17.11 -12.42 49.56
CA LEU A 545 18.23 -12.90 48.78
C LEU A 545 18.78 -11.74 47.94
N TYR A 546 20.08 -11.53 48.03
CA TYR A 546 20.80 -10.50 47.27
C TYR A 546 21.92 -11.16 46.48
N LYS A 547 22.10 -10.77 45.22
CA LYS A 547 23.21 -11.20 44.37
C LYS A 547 24.21 -10.06 44.26
N ILE A 548 25.43 -10.28 44.71
CA ILE A 548 26.56 -9.39 44.43
C ILE A 548 27.24 -9.90 43.16
N VAL A 549 27.36 -9.04 42.16
CA VAL A 549 28.08 -9.30 40.91
C VAL A 549 29.30 -8.40 40.90
N TYR A 550 30.48 -8.98 40.69
CA TYR A 550 31.70 -8.20 40.47
C TYR A 550 32.41 -8.71 39.21
N LYS A 551 32.93 -7.80 38.40
CA LYS A 551 33.58 -8.11 37.11
C LYS A 551 34.85 -7.30 36.91
N ASN A 552 35.70 -7.82 36.04
CA ASN A 552 36.88 -7.10 35.55
C ASN A 552 36.58 -6.49 34.17
N LYS A 553 36.62 -5.16 34.09
CA LYS A 553 36.48 -4.34 32.88
C LYS A 553 37.81 -3.94 32.26
N GLY A 554 38.91 -4.19 32.97
CA GLY A 554 40.28 -3.91 32.54
C GLY A 554 40.86 -5.00 31.64
N THR A 555 42.08 -4.78 31.14
CA THR A 555 42.73 -5.68 30.18
C THR A 555 43.63 -6.72 30.84
N THR A 556 43.82 -6.65 32.16
CA THR A 556 44.71 -7.53 32.92
C THR A 556 44.00 -8.17 34.10
N ALA A 557 44.46 -9.35 34.52
CA ALA A 557 43.87 -10.05 35.67
C ALA A 557 44.10 -9.26 36.95
N GLN A 558 43.05 -9.11 37.77
CA GLN A 558 43.09 -8.33 39.01
C GLN A 558 42.67 -9.15 40.22
N SER A 559 43.12 -8.72 41.39
CA SER A 559 42.82 -9.32 42.69
C SER A 559 42.44 -8.21 43.67
N GLY A 560 41.59 -8.53 44.66
CA GLY A 560 41.11 -7.53 45.61
C GLY A 560 40.27 -8.16 46.72
N THR A 561 39.66 -7.30 47.54
CA THR A 561 38.72 -7.71 48.59
C THR A 561 37.37 -7.04 48.38
N LEU A 562 36.34 -7.86 48.18
CA LEU A 562 34.94 -7.46 48.13
C LEU A 562 34.40 -7.34 49.56
N VAL A 563 33.75 -6.23 49.86
CA VAL A 563 33.13 -5.94 51.15
C VAL A 563 31.63 -5.74 50.93
N LEU A 564 30.78 -6.33 51.79
CA LEU A 564 29.37 -5.99 51.92
C LEU A 564 29.11 -5.46 53.34
N ASN A 565 28.55 -4.26 53.42
CA ASN A 565 28.02 -3.68 54.65
C ASN A 565 26.49 -3.79 54.65
N TYR A 566 25.93 -4.23 55.78
CA TYR A 566 24.49 -4.36 56.01
C TYR A 566 24.15 -3.97 57.46
N ASP A 567 22.90 -3.59 57.72
CA ASP A 567 22.43 -3.29 59.08
C ASP A 567 22.11 -4.58 59.85
N ASP A 568 23.04 -5.01 60.70
CA ASP A 568 22.91 -6.21 61.53
C ASP A 568 21.82 -6.08 62.61
N ALA A 569 21.41 -4.86 62.96
CA ALA A 569 20.34 -4.68 63.93
C ALA A 569 18.96 -5.04 63.33
N LEU A 570 18.79 -4.86 62.01
CA LEU A 570 17.55 -5.13 61.29
C LEU A 570 17.57 -6.44 60.48
N THR A 571 18.76 -6.97 60.21
CA THR A 571 18.95 -8.13 59.32
C THR A 571 20.04 -9.07 59.84
N ASP A 572 19.79 -10.38 59.81
CA ASP A 572 20.77 -11.39 60.22
C ASP A 572 21.35 -12.13 59.00
N TYR A 573 22.67 -12.25 58.92
CA TYR A 573 23.31 -13.09 57.91
C TYR A 573 23.04 -14.58 58.16
N LEU A 574 22.51 -15.28 57.16
CA LEU A 574 22.27 -16.72 57.21
C LEU A 574 23.38 -17.50 56.49
N SER A 575 23.59 -17.18 55.21
CA SER A 575 24.54 -17.90 54.35
C SER A 575 24.88 -17.10 53.09
N SER A 576 25.95 -17.50 52.42
CA SER A 576 26.28 -17.06 51.06
C SER A 576 26.81 -18.22 50.23
N THR A 577 26.69 -18.13 48.90
CA THR A 577 27.19 -19.16 47.97
C THR A 577 28.70 -19.34 48.03
N THR A 578 29.44 -18.28 48.36
CA THR A 578 30.87 -18.31 48.67
C THR A 578 31.09 -17.93 50.12
N VAL A 579 31.84 -18.73 50.88
CA VAL A 579 32.10 -18.46 52.31
C VAL A 579 32.94 -17.18 52.47
N PRO A 580 32.55 -16.22 53.34
CA PRO A 580 33.34 -15.02 53.61
C PRO A 580 34.73 -15.37 54.17
N THR A 581 35.75 -14.64 53.71
CA THR A 581 37.13 -14.71 54.23
C THR A 581 37.20 -14.17 55.66
N SER A 582 36.39 -13.16 55.98
CA SER A 582 36.17 -12.70 57.35
C SER A 582 34.73 -12.19 57.53
N LEU A 583 34.21 -12.42 58.74
CA LEU A 583 32.87 -12.03 59.16
C LEU A 583 32.99 -11.20 60.45
N SER A 584 32.36 -10.04 60.47
CA SER A 584 32.10 -9.24 61.68
C SER A 584 30.66 -8.72 61.64
N THR A 585 30.15 -8.20 62.76
CA THR A 585 28.82 -7.60 62.85
C THR A 585 28.59 -6.59 61.72
N GLY A 586 27.60 -6.86 60.87
CA GLY A 586 27.22 -5.98 59.74
C GLY A 586 28.20 -5.91 58.57
N VAL A 587 29.28 -6.72 58.55
CA VAL A 587 30.29 -6.66 57.48
C VAL A 587 30.76 -8.06 57.05
N LEU A 588 30.62 -8.34 55.76
CA LEU A 588 31.11 -9.55 55.10
C LEU A 588 32.27 -9.21 54.17
N ASN A 589 33.36 -9.99 54.19
CA ASN A 589 34.51 -9.79 53.31
C ASN A 589 34.83 -11.04 52.51
N TRP A 590 35.14 -10.89 51.23
CA TRP A 590 35.62 -11.95 50.35
C TRP A 590 36.85 -11.51 49.59
N SER A 591 37.98 -12.17 49.83
CA SER A 591 39.18 -12.01 49.00
C SER A 591 39.00 -12.78 47.69
N PHE A 592 39.29 -12.14 46.57
CA PHE A 592 39.34 -12.78 45.26
C PHE A 592 40.70 -12.56 44.61
N THR A 593 41.16 -13.56 43.87
CA THR A 593 42.43 -13.53 43.14
C THR A 593 42.23 -13.86 41.68
N ASN A 594 43.02 -13.23 40.82
CA ASN A 594 43.11 -13.54 39.39
C ASN A 594 41.74 -13.53 38.68
N LEU A 595 40.96 -12.48 38.91
CA LEU A 595 39.75 -12.21 38.12
C LEU A 595 40.18 -11.75 36.73
N LEU A 596 39.98 -12.60 35.72
CA LEU A 596 40.42 -12.38 34.33
C LEU A 596 39.60 -11.28 33.64
N PRO A 597 40.11 -10.62 32.59
CA PRO A 597 39.34 -9.67 31.79
C PRO A 597 38.00 -10.26 31.32
N PHE A 598 36.92 -9.47 31.43
CA PHE A 598 35.53 -9.87 31.17
C PHE A 598 34.99 -11.00 32.07
N GLU A 599 35.78 -11.57 32.97
CA GLU A 599 35.29 -12.51 33.96
C GLU A 599 34.42 -11.77 34.97
N LYS A 600 33.25 -12.35 35.24
CA LYS A 600 32.38 -11.93 36.33
C LYS A 600 32.19 -13.09 37.31
N LYS A 601 32.05 -12.75 38.58
CA LYS A 601 31.72 -13.69 39.64
C LYS A 601 30.51 -13.19 40.41
N GLU A 602 29.75 -14.14 40.94
CA GLU A 602 28.50 -13.87 41.62
C GLU A 602 28.50 -14.49 43.02
N ILE A 603 28.04 -13.74 44.01
CA ILE A 603 27.83 -14.22 45.37
C ILE A 603 26.38 -13.94 45.74
N THR A 604 25.60 -15.00 45.96
CA THR A 604 24.24 -14.84 46.50
C THR A 604 24.32 -14.89 48.02
N VAL A 605 23.86 -13.83 48.67
CA VAL A 605 23.78 -13.65 50.13
C VAL A 605 22.34 -13.80 50.57
N SER A 606 22.13 -14.57 51.64
CA SER A 606 20.85 -14.82 52.28
C SER A 606 20.81 -14.11 53.63
N LEU A 607 19.91 -13.15 53.78
CA LEU A 607 19.70 -12.37 55.00
C LEU A 607 18.29 -12.62 55.54
N LYS A 608 18.17 -12.90 56.83
CA LYS A 608 16.89 -12.95 57.54
C LYS A 608 16.51 -11.54 57.98
N LEU A 609 15.34 -11.07 57.60
CA LEU A 609 14.85 -9.77 58.03
C LEU A 609 14.08 -9.88 59.35
N ASN A 610 14.22 -8.87 60.21
CA ASN A 610 13.45 -8.78 61.44
C ASN A 610 11.94 -8.79 61.17
N THR A 611 11.17 -9.35 62.10
CA THR A 611 9.71 -9.21 62.14
C THR A 611 9.31 -7.84 62.68
N PRO A 612 8.05 -7.41 62.48
CA PRO A 612 7.52 -6.20 63.12
C PRO A 612 7.48 -6.26 64.66
N THR A 613 7.80 -7.41 65.26
CA THR A 613 7.77 -7.65 66.71
C THR A 613 9.15 -7.82 67.33
N GLN A 614 10.23 -7.84 66.53
CA GLN A 614 11.61 -7.85 67.02
C GLN A 614 12.04 -6.43 67.43
N ILE A 615 13.16 -6.29 68.15
CA ILE A 615 13.73 -4.99 68.54
C ILE A 615 15.17 -4.92 68.02
N PRO A 616 15.49 -4.02 67.06
CA PRO A 616 14.56 -3.10 66.39
C PRO A 616 13.58 -3.81 65.44
N ALA A 617 12.36 -3.28 65.34
CA ALA A 617 11.32 -3.80 64.44
C ALA A 617 11.56 -3.32 63.02
N LEU A 618 11.23 -4.16 62.03
CA LEU A 618 11.25 -3.80 60.61
C LEU A 618 9.82 -3.76 60.07
N ASN A 619 9.42 -2.67 59.44
CA ASN A 619 8.08 -2.47 58.90
C ASN A 619 8.07 -2.20 57.39
N GLY A 620 6.94 -2.44 56.73
CA GLY A 620 6.75 -2.06 55.33
C GLY A 620 6.87 -0.55 55.14
N GLY A 621 7.58 -0.14 54.08
CA GLY A 621 7.90 1.26 53.76
C GLY A 621 9.27 1.72 54.25
N GLU A 622 9.91 0.99 55.15
CA GLU A 622 11.28 1.29 55.58
C GLU A 622 12.31 0.94 54.48
N ILE A 623 13.49 1.56 54.53
CA ILE A 623 14.56 1.38 53.55
C ILE A 623 15.74 0.67 54.22
N LEU A 624 16.12 -0.47 53.67
CA LEU A 624 17.34 -1.18 54.03
C LEU A 624 18.49 -0.64 53.19
N HIS A 625 19.58 -0.25 53.85
CA HIS A 625 20.77 0.29 53.21
C HIS A 625 21.85 -0.79 53.13
N TYR A 626 22.28 -1.09 51.91
CA TYR A 626 23.42 -1.99 51.66
C TYR A 626 24.49 -1.24 50.90
N THR A 627 25.75 -1.48 51.26
CA THR A 627 26.89 -0.93 50.53
C THR A 627 27.86 -2.05 50.21
N THR A 628 28.15 -2.23 48.93
CA THR A 628 29.19 -3.15 48.49
C THR A 628 30.34 -2.40 47.82
N GLN A 629 31.57 -2.82 48.10
CA GLN A 629 32.75 -2.17 47.55
C GLN A 629 33.90 -3.14 47.33
N ILE A 630 34.74 -2.86 46.34
CA ILE A 630 36.02 -3.54 46.12
C ILE A 630 37.15 -2.66 46.68
N THR A 631 38.07 -3.26 47.44
CA THR A 631 39.21 -2.57 48.04
C THR A 631 40.52 -3.28 47.73
N GLY A 632 41.63 -2.52 47.74
CA GLY A 632 42.99 -3.05 47.62
C GLY A 632 43.48 -3.34 46.19
N ALA A 633 42.76 -2.85 45.17
CA ALA A 633 43.18 -2.94 43.76
C ALA A 633 43.53 -1.54 43.21
N THR A 634 44.49 -1.48 42.28
CA THR A 634 44.70 -0.31 41.42
C THR A 634 43.58 -0.25 40.40
N ASP A 635 43.02 0.94 40.15
CA ASP A 635 41.81 1.06 39.33
C ASP A 635 41.73 2.43 38.63
N GLU A 636 41.38 2.44 37.35
CA GLU A 636 41.23 3.64 36.51
C GLU A 636 39.84 4.27 36.62
N THR A 637 38.82 3.52 37.08
CA THR A 637 37.45 4.00 37.33
C THR A 637 36.98 3.72 38.77
N PRO A 638 37.61 4.26 39.83
CA PRO A 638 37.29 3.88 41.22
C PRO A 638 35.83 4.09 41.68
N ALA A 639 35.00 4.81 40.92
CA ALA A 639 33.61 5.05 41.24
C ALA A 639 32.72 3.80 41.09
N ASP A 640 32.97 2.94 40.11
CA ASP A 640 32.17 1.73 39.85
C ASP A 640 32.61 0.52 40.70
N ASN A 641 33.67 0.70 41.49
CA ASN A 641 34.08 -0.19 42.57
C ASN A 641 33.22 -0.09 43.82
N HIS A 642 32.22 0.78 43.86
CA HIS A 642 31.36 1.01 45.01
C HIS A 642 29.90 1.15 44.60
N PHE A 643 29.02 0.38 45.21
CA PHE A 643 27.59 0.39 44.91
C PHE A 643 26.74 0.46 46.19
N VAL A 644 25.73 1.32 46.17
CA VAL A 644 24.77 1.50 47.27
C VAL A 644 23.39 1.07 46.81
N LEU A 645 22.79 0.12 47.52
CA LEU A 645 21.42 -0.32 47.28
C LEU A 645 20.50 0.21 48.39
N HIS A 646 19.44 0.91 47.96
CA HIS A 646 18.34 1.35 48.82
C HIS A 646 17.13 0.44 48.61
N GLN A 647 17.01 -0.61 49.42
CA GLN A 647 15.94 -1.60 49.28
C GLN A 647 14.71 -1.21 50.11
N THR A 648 13.63 -0.80 49.45
CA THR A 648 12.34 -0.59 50.11
C THR A 648 11.74 -1.91 50.58
N VAL A 649 11.31 -1.96 51.84
CA VAL A 649 10.58 -3.09 52.43
C VAL A 649 9.11 -3.00 52.03
N VAL A 650 8.55 -4.11 51.53
CA VAL A 650 7.17 -4.16 51.05
C VAL A 650 6.33 -5.18 51.81
N ASN A 651 5.02 -4.97 51.84
CA ASN A 651 4.07 -5.88 52.49
C ASN A 651 3.47 -6.91 51.53
N SER A 652 3.47 -6.63 50.23
CA SER A 652 2.94 -7.49 49.17
C SER A 652 3.97 -7.74 48.07
N PHE A 653 3.84 -8.88 47.38
CA PHE A 653 4.71 -9.27 46.27
C PHE A 653 3.97 -9.01 44.96
N ASP A 654 4.47 -8.07 44.15
CA ASP A 654 4.08 -7.96 42.75
C ASP A 654 5.10 -8.73 41.90
N PRO A 655 4.69 -9.81 41.22
CA PRO A 655 5.59 -10.59 40.38
C PRO A 655 5.91 -9.92 39.02
N ASN A 656 5.25 -8.81 38.68
CA ASN A 656 5.52 -8.04 37.46
C ASN A 656 5.91 -6.59 37.80
N ASP A 657 7.18 -6.22 37.67
CA ASP A 657 7.63 -4.85 37.93
C ASP A 657 8.91 -4.48 37.17
N LYS A 658 9.19 -3.17 37.12
CA LYS A 658 10.45 -2.57 36.67
C LYS A 658 10.92 -1.59 37.75
N THR A 659 12.10 -1.84 38.32
CA THR A 659 12.64 -1.07 39.45
C THR A 659 14.02 -0.51 39.10
N CYS A 660 14.22 0.79 39.34
CA CYS A 660 15.53 1.47 39.30
C CYS A 660 16.22 1.29 40.66
N LEU A 661 17.43 0.71 40.69
CA LEU A 661 18.11 0.36 41.94
C LEU A 661 18.73 1.58 42.65
N GLU A 662 19.00 2.66 41.91
CA GLU A 662 19.42 3.96 42.45
C GLU A 662 18.27 4.72 43.13
N GLY A 663 17.03 4.25 42.96
CA GLY A 663 15.81 4.86 43.53
C GLY A 663 15.00 5.68 42.53
N THR A 664 14.06 6.48 43.03
CA THR A 664 13.11 7.27 42.21
C THR A 664 13.70 8.58 41.69
N SER A 665 14.89 8.98 42.15
CA SER A 665 15.60 10.18 41.72
C SER A 665 17.10 10.05 42.00
N ILE A 666 17.93 10.65 41.15
CA ILE A 666 19.39 10.78 41.34
C ILE A 666 19.77 12.25 41.59
N ALA A 667 20.93 12.50 42.18
CA ALA A 667 21.47 13.85 42.32
C ALA A 667 21.94 14.40 40.96
N GLN A 668 21.88 15.72 40.78
CA GLN A 668 22.30 16.37 39.52
C GLN A 668 23.75 16.06 39.13
N VAL A 669 24.63 15.85 40.12
CA VAL A 669 26.03 15.48 39.89
C VAL A 669 26.22 14.07 39.32
N GLN A 670 25.19 13.21 39.41
CA GLN A 670 25.19 11.84 38.88
C GLN A 670 24.60 11.77 37.45
N VAL A 671 24.21 12.91 36.87
CA VAL A 671 23.70 12.95 35.50
C VAL A 671 24.84 12.65 34.54
N GLY A 672 24.70 11.56 33.78
CA GLY A 672 25.74 10.99 32.94
C GLY A 672 26.24 9.64 33.44
N ASP A 673 25.95 9.28 34.70
CA ASP A 673 26.27 7.96 35.26
C ASP A 673 25.26 6.89 34.80
N TYR A 674 25.68 5.63 34.88
CA TYR A 674 24.81 4.49 34.65
C TYR A 674 23.76 4.35 35.76
N VAL A 675 22.55 3.92 35.36
CA VAL A 675 21.48 3.49 36.27
C VAL A 675 21.13 2.03 36.02
N HIS A 676 20.75 1.33 37.08
CA HIS A 676 20.53 -0.11 37.07
C HIS A 676 19.05 -0.44 37.19
N TYR A 677 18.54 -1.24 36.25
CA TYR A 677 17.15 -1.66 36.22
C TYR A 677 17.01 -3.17 36.48
N LEU A 678 16.06 -3.52 37.34
CA LEU A 678 15.56 -4.89 37.53
C LEU A 678 14.16 -4.99 36.92
N ILE A 679 13.96 -5.95 36.02
CA ILE A 679 12.66 -6.25 35.39
C ILE A 679 12.24 -7.67 35.79
N ARG A 680 11.01 -7.82 36.30
CA ARG A 680 10.40 -9.12 36.63
C ARG A 680 9.06 -9.26 35.93
N PHE A 681 8.75 -10.49 35.54
CA PHE A 681 7.47 -10.85 34.94
C PHE A 681 7.06 -12.27 35.30
N GLU A 682 5.76 -12.55 35.26
CA GLU A 682 5.15 -13.83 35.59
C GLU A 682 4.48 -14.46 34.38
N ASN A 683 4.76 -15.75 34.17
CA ASN A 683 3.96 -16.58 33.27
C ASN A 683 2.72 -17.11 34.01
N LYS A 684 1.53 -16.63 33.62
CA LYS A 684 0.24 -17.08 34.16
C LYS A 684 -0.33 -18.34 33.48
N GLY A 685 0.37 -18.87 32.47
CA GLY A 685 -0.03 -20.08 31.76
C GLY A 685 0.18 -21.35 32.60
N THR A 686 -0.36 -22.47 32.11
CA THR A 686 -0.24 -23.79 32.75
C THR A 686 0.98 -24.60 32.27
N ALA A 687 1.78 -24.04 31.38
CA ALA A 687 2.97 -24.65 30.80
C ALA A 687 4.12 -23.62 30.69
N ASN A 688 5.34 -24.10 30.44
CA ASN A 688 6.49 -23.24 30.20
C ASN A 688 6.22 -22.32 29.00
N ALA A 689 6.46 -21.02 29.18
CA ALA A 689 6.33 -20.05 28.12
C ALA A 689 7.47 -20.23 27.11
N GLN A 690 7.17 -20.07 25.81
CA GLN A 690 8.14 -20.17 24.72
C GLN A 690 8.05 -18.91 23.86
N ASN A 691 9.18 -18.45 23.30
CA ASN A 691 9.28 -17.25 22.47
C ASN A 691 8.84 -15.97 23.21
N ILE A 692 9.41 -15.73 24.39
CA ILE A 692 9.01 -14.59 25.21
C ILE A 692 9.82 -13.37 24.83
N VAL A 693 9.11 -12.27 24.57
CA VAL A 693 9.73 -10.97 24.36
C VAL A 693 9.26 -10.02 25.46
N VAL A 694 10.20 -9.57 26.28
CA VAL A 694 9.98 -8.46 27.20
C VAL A 694 10.41 -7.18 26.50
N LYS A 695 9.44 -6.30 26.21
CA LYS A 695 9.66 -5.04 25.49
C LYS A 695 9.57 -3.85 26.42
N ASP A 696 10.45 -2.88 26.22
CA ASP A 696 10.42 -1.58 26.88
C ASP A 696 10.77 -0.46 25.89
N GLU A 697 10.20 0.71 26.07
CA GLU A 697 10.44 1.89 25.23
C GLU A 697 11.23 2.92 26.04
N ILE A 698 12.45 3.20 25.58
CA ILE A 698 13.40 4.06 26.27
C ILE A 698 13.16 5.52 25.86
N ASP A 699 13.02 6.38 26.86
CA ASP A 699 12.97 7.82 26.66
C ASP A 699 14.37 8.35 26.28
N LEU A 700 14.61 8.51 24.98
CA LEU A 700 15.88 9.00 24.44
C LEU A 700 16.23 10.44 24.84
N SER A 701 15.27 11.20 25.42
CA SER A 701 15.58 12.51 25.99
C SER A 701 16.31 12.42 27.33
N LYS A 702 16.28 11.24 27.97
CA LYS A 702 16.86 10.99 29.29
C LYS A 702 18.01 9.98 29.28
N PHE A 703 17.93 8.99 28.40
CA PHE A 703 18.87 7.86 28.38
C PHE A 703 19.52 7.70 27.00
N ASP A 704 20.80 7.38 26.99
CA ASP A 704 21.49 6.91 25.79
C ASP A 704 21.24 5.42 25.62
N ILE A 705 20.52 5.03 24.56
CA ILE A 705 20.22 3.62 24.31
C ILE A 705 21.44 2.83 23.85
N ALA A 706 22.47 3.49 23.31
CA ALA A 706 23.69 2.82 22.88
C ALA A 706 24.51 2.33 24.08
N SER A 707 24.28 2.87 25.28
CA SER A 707 24.97 2.50 26.51
C SER A 707 24.30 1.34 27.27
N VAL A 708 23.32 0.63 26.70
CA VAL A 708 22.66 -0.47 27.40
C VAL A 708 23.60 -1.67 27.59
N VAL A 709 23.76 -2.11 28.84
CA VAL A 709 24.57 -3.29 29.19
C VAL A 709 23.72 -4.32 29.95
N PRO A 710 23.48 -5.52 29.38
CA PRO A 710 22.83 -6.59 30.12
C PRO A 710 23.75 -7.17 31.20
N LEU A 711 23.26 -7.21 32.45
CA LEU A 711 24.05 -7.69 33.59
C LEU A 711 23.78 -9.16 33.94
N SER A 712 22.50 -9.55 34.01
CA SER A 712 22.06 -10.90 34.40
C SER A 712 20.62 -11.14 33.96
N GLY A 713 20.27 -12.42 33.71
CA GLY A 713 18.89 -12.88 33.55
C GLY A 713 18.66 -14.25 34.20
N SER A 714 17.40 -14.63 34.36
CA SER A 714 17.01 -15.91 34.97
C SER A 714 17.14 -17.11 34.01
N HIS A 715 17.07 -16.86 32.71
CA HIS A 715 17.22 -17.82 31.63
C HIS A 715 18.15 -17.23 30.56
N GLY A 716 18.57 -18.04 29.58
CA GLY A 716 19.25 -17.51 28.41
C GLY A 716 18.34 -16.54 27.65
N TYR A 717 18.89 -15.42 27.19
CA TYR A 717 18.20 -14.45 26.36
C TYR A 717 19.19 -13.75 25.44
N THR A 718 18.64 -13.14 24.41
CA THR A 718 19.36 -12.19 23.54
C THR A 718 18.63 -10.85 23.61
N THR A 719 19.35 -9.76 23.36
CA THR A 719 18.73 -8.42 23.42
C THR A 719 18.71 -7.82 22.02
N ARG A 720 17.57 -7.30 21.60
CA ARG A 720 17.40 -6.58 20.34
C ARG A 720 16.97 -5.15 20.63
N ILE A 721 17.56 -4.19 19.92
CA ILE A 721 17.17 -2.79 19.96
C ILE A 721 16.64 -2.42 18.58
N SER A 722 15.38 -2.00 18.51
CA SER A 722 14.69 -1.66 17.26
C SER A 722 14.08 -0.26 17.31
N ASN A 723 13.76 0.31 16.14
CA ASN A 723 13.12 1.62 16.00
C ASN A 723 13.80 2.75 16.78
N SER A 724 15.12 2.68 16.94
CA SER A 724 15.98 3.63 17.70
C SER A 724 15.73 3.76 19.21
N ASN A 725 14.58 3.34 19.76
CA ASN A 725 14.29 3.51 21.19
C ASN A 725 13.65 2.30 21.88
N VAL A 726 13.40 1.20 21.17
CA VAL A 726 12.73 0.02 21.73
C VAL A 726 13.75 -1.05 22.08
N ILE A 727 13.79 -1.46 23.34
CA ILE A 727 14.60 -2.61 23.80
C ILE A 727 13.72 -3.84 23.99
N GLU A 728 14.21 -4.99 23.53
CA GLU A 728 13.53 -6.27 23.56
C GLU A 728 14.48 -7.34 24.12
N PHE A 729 14.06 -8.01 25.20
CA PHE A 729 14.74 -9.19 25.73
C PHE A 729 14.00 -10.43 25.24
N ILE A 730 14.67 -11.24 24.41
CA ILE A 730 14.10 -12.39 23.70
C ILE A 730 14.63 -13.67 24.35
N PHE A 731 13.74 -14.40 25.01
CA PHE A 731 14.00 -15.64 25.76
C PHE A 731 13.63 -16.89 24.97
#